data_AF-A0A8J2L2Q3-F1
#
_entry.id   AF-A0A8J2L2Q3-F1
#
_cell.length_a   1.000
_cell.length_b   1.000
_cell.length_c   1.000
_cell.angle_alpha   90.00
_cell.angle_beta   90.00
_cell.angle_gamma   90.00
#
_symmetry.space_group_name_H-M   'P 1'
#
loop_
_entity.id
_entity.type
_entity.pdbx_description
1 polymer ?
#
loop_
_entity_poly.entity_id
_entity_poly.type
_entity_poly.pdbx_seq_one_letter_code
_entity_poly.pdbx_strand_id
1 'polypeptide(L)'
;MPAKFPEFVIPSPCEDSDKFSTRLGSMNGNSRNVNTITYQNLSNEAESTMSNNRAVCSDEIAISGISARLPESDNLQEFQDNLFQGVDMITDDGRRWSPGLHGLPARSGKLKELDKFDATFFGVHAKQANFMDPQLRMLLELTYEAILDAGVNPTTIRGSRTVKSNMGHSEPASGLCSIAKMVLAMQKGVIPGNLHFNKPNPDIPALNDGRFKVVAQNTPWQGGIIGVNSFGFGGANVHVILKSNPKKLPQFISNSTPVLVPFSGRTQEAVEFGLKQVSSTTRDDELIALLQGIAREDINGHAWRGYAVLHDDRSDIDVQQKTKQEKPPVWFVFSGMGSQWSGMGRDLLQFKTFETSIKKSSELLFTYGVDLYDIILNDQSFDNVLTAFVGIAAIQVGLVDMLGSLGISPDGIIGHSVGELGCAYADGCFTAEQTVLAAYARGKAILESKLPLGGMAAVGLTWEEAKVQCPADIYPACHNSKDSVSVSGPAGSIKAFVEILKEKGIFAKEVNSSGQAFHSAYIADVGPKLRESLEKIIRVPKQRSERWISSSIPESAWNSALAKSSSAAYHVNNLLSPVLFQEALAYIPENAVVIEIAPHALLQAILKRSLSSSCVSIGLLNRSSPDNSSHFLNAIGKTYNAGLHPVVSNLYRKLEFPVSISTSLISPLLQWDHSISWNVAKFDQGWPITNDLQ
;
A
#
# COMPACT_ATOMS: atom_id res chain seq x y z
N MET A 1 32.32 43.43 -7.12
CA MET A 1 32.25 42.40 -8.16
C MET A 1 31.25 41.34 -7.71
N PRO A 2 30.05 41.26 -8.32
CA PRO A 2 29.10 40.20 -8.00
C PRO A 2 29.40 38.94 -8.84
N ALA A 3 29.38 37.79 -8.18
CA ALA A 3 29.59 36.48 -8.79
C ALA A 3 28.41 36.09 -9.69
N LYS A 4 28.71 35.64 -10.91
CA LYS A 4 27.77 35.12 -11.90
C LYS A 4 27.24 33.75 -11.46
N PHE A 5 25.92 33.59 -11.43
CA PHE A 5 25.26 32.28 -11.45
C PHE A 5 25.23 31.73 -12.89
N PRO A 6 25.26 30.41 -13.11
CA PRO A 6 25.16 29.83 -14.45
C PRO A 6 23.73 29.94 -14.99
N GLU A 7 23.61 30.45 -16.22
CA GLU A 7 22.37 30.49 -17.00
C GLU A 7 21.92 29.07 -17.34
N PHE A 8 20.75 28.67 -16.82
CA PHE A 8 20.00 27.52 -17.33
C PHE A 8 19.18 27.98 -18.55
N VAL A 9 19.49 27.41 -19.71
CA VAL A 9 18.75 27.64 -20.96
C VAL A 9 17.37 26.97 -20.86
N ILE A 10 16.34 27.80 -20.82
CA ILE A 10 14.94 27.41 -21.00
C ILE A 10 14.69 27.34 -22.52
N PRO A 11 14.13 26.26 -23.09
CA PRO A 11 13.73 26.27 -24.50
C PRO A 11 12.57 27.26 -24.68
N SER A 12 12.72 28.19 -25.64
CA SER A 12 11.71 29.23 -25.89
C SER A 12 10.41 28.61 -26.43
N PRO A 13 9.24 29.19 -26.09
CA PRO A 13 7.99 28.84 -26.75
C PRO A 13 7.96 29.40 -28.19
N CYS A 14 7.26 28.69 -29.07
CA CYS A 14 7.04 29.04 -30.47
C CYS A 14 6.59 30.51 -30.64
N GLU A 15 7.41 31.31 -31.32
CA GLU A 15 6.99 32.55 -31.97
C GLU A 15 6.11 32.20 -33.18
N ASP A 16 4.78 32.36 -33.08
CA ASP A 16 3.92 32.54 -34.27
C ASP A 16 2.51 33.06 -33.92
N SER A 17 2.39 33.92 -32.90
CA SER A 17 1.11 34.61 -32.58
C SER A 17 1.00 36.05 -33.10
N ASP A 18 2.03 36.59 -33.76
CA ASP A 18 2.09 38.03 -34.12
C ASP A 18 1.74 38.36 -35.59
N LYS A 19 1.07 37.46 -36.32
CA LYS A 19 0.68 37.72 -37.73
C LYS A 19 -0.82 37.79 -38.02
N PHE A 20 -1.67 38.05 -37.02
CA PHE A 20 -3.11 38.21 -37.22
C PHE A 20 -3.66 39.65 -37.09
N SER A 21 -2.82 40.66 -36.82
CA SER A 21 -3.29 42.04 -36.56
C SER A 21 -3.17 43.04 -37.72
N THR A 22 -2.79 42.63 -38.94
CA THR A 22 -2.65 43.54 -40.09
C THR A 22 -3.32 43.01 -41.34
N ARG A 23 -4.66 43.07 -41.39
CA ARG A 23 -5.45 43.07 -42.65
C ARG A 23 -6.87 43.59 -42.42
N LEU A 24 -6.98 44.79 -41.88
CA LEU A 24 -8.19 45.62 -41.94
C LEU A 24 -7.82 46.92 -42.63
N GLY A 25 -7.96 46.94 -43.97
CA GLY A 25 -7.56 48.06 -44.80
C GLY A 25 -8.23 48.03 -46.17
N SER A 26 -9.31 48.83 -46.28
CA SER A 26 -9.99 49.28 -47.50
C SER A 26 -10.83 48.26 -48.28
N MET A 27 -12.15 48.51 -48.33
CA MET A 27 -12.88 48.74 -49.58
C MET A 27 -14.29 49.28 -49.27
N ASN A 28 -14.47 50.58 -49.50
CA ASN A 28 -15.78 51.24 -49.65
C ASN A 28 -16.19 51.16 -51.13
N GLY A 29 -17.46 50.89 -51.44
CA GLY A 29 -18.08 51.30 -52.71
C GLY A 29 -19.01 50.32 -53.43
N ASN A 30 -20.31 50.46 -53.15
CA ASN A 30 -21.49 50.33 -54.03
C ASN A 30 -21.75 49.14 -54.99
N SER A 31 -22.92 48.53 -54.72
CA SER A 31 -24.03 48.21 -55.64
C SER A 31 -24.15 46.82 -56.30
N ARG A 32 -25.29 46.18 -55.95
CA ARG A 32 -26.16 45.27 -56.72
C ARG A 32 -25.51 44.19 -57.60
N ASN A 33 -25.55 42.94 -57.14
CA ASN A 33 -26.41 41.90 -57.71
C ASN A 33 -26.26 40.58 -56.96
N VAL A 34 -27.40 39.91 -56.80
CA VAL A 34 -27.56 38.57 -56.22
C VAL A 34 -26.85 37.55 -57.12
N ASN A 35 -25.98 36.73 -56.55
CA ASN A 35 -25.63 35.41 -57.10
C ASN A 35 -25.37 34.44 -55.96
N THR A 36 -26.23 33.43 -55.89
CA THR A 36 -26.16 32.29 -54.97
C THR A 36 -24.87 31.51 -55.24
N ILE A 37 -23.93 31.49 -54.28
CA ILE A 37 -22.75 30.62 -54.34
C ILE A 37 -23.10 29.32 -53.64
N THR A 38 -23.17 28.23 -54.40
CA THR A 38 -23.38 26.86 -53.96
C THR A 38 -22.16 26.31 -53.19
N TYR A 39 -22.45 25.52 -52.16
CA TYR A 39 -21.55 24.93 -51.14
C TYR A 39 -20.38 24.03 -51.61
N GLN A 40 -20.06 23.96 -52.90
CA GLN A 40 -19.13 22.94 -53.43
C GLN A 40 -17.69 23.42 -53.69
N ASN A 41 -17.36 24.71 -53.55
CA ASN A 41 -16.01 25.21 -53.86
C ASN A 41 -15.17 25.67 -52.66
N LEU A 42 -15.61 25.43 -51.41
CA LEU A 42 -14.81 25.69 -50.21
C LEU A 42 -14.08 24.45 -49.66
N SER A 43 -14.28 23.27 -50.26
CA SER A 43 -13.68 22.01 -49.78
C SER A 43 -12.23 21.80 -50.25
N ASN A 44 -11.81 22.38 -51.37
CA ASN A 44 -10.56 21.96 -52.01
C ASN A 44 -9.33 22.83 -51.69
N GLU A 45 -9.52 24.04 -51.14
CA GLU A 45 -8.40 24.88 -50.67
C GLU A 45 -8.10 24.73 -49.17
N ALA A 46 -9.01 24.12 -48.40
CA ALA A 46 -8.78 23.77 -46.99
C ALA A 46 -7.99 22.46 -46.81
N GLU A 47 -7.99 21.57 -47.83
CA GLU A 47 -7.31 20.28 -47.77
C GLU A 47 -5.80 20.35 -47.96
N SER A 48 -5.26 21.34 -48.70
CA SER A 48 -3.81 21.42 -48.95
C SER A 48 -3.00 22.07 -47.83
N THR A 49 -3.65 22.81 -46.92
CA THR A 49 -2.98 23.49 -45.78
C THR A 49 -3.03 22.67 -44.49
N MET A 50 -3.85 21.61 -44.44
CA MET A 50 -3.96 20.72 -43.27
C MET A 50 -2.96 19.55 -43.27
N SER A 51 -2.18 19.34 -44.34
CA SER A 51 -1.30 18.17 -44.45
C SER A 51 0.03 18.28 -43.68
N ASN A 52 0.44 19.47 -43.23
CA ASN A 52 1.76 19.67 -42.61
C ASN A 52 1.76 19.97 -41.10
N ASN A 53 0.62 19.87 -40.41
CA ASN A 53 0.52 20.11 -38.95
C ASN A 53 -0.11 18.96 -38.14
N ARG A 54 -0.12 17.72 -38.67
CA ARG A 54 -0.60 16.54 -37.93
C ARG A 54 0.48 15.96 -37.00
N ALA A 55 0.82 16.72 -35.97
CA ALA A 55 1.41 16.18 -34.74
C ALA A 55 0.86 16.95 -33.53
N VAL A 56 -0.46 17.16 -33.49
CA VAL A 56 -1.17 17.56 -32.28
C VAL A 56 -1.89 16.31 -31.79
N CYS A 57 -1.46 15.80 -30.62
CA CYS A 57 -2.04 14.66 -29.92
C CYS A 57 -3.57 14.81 -29.86
N SER A 58 -4.31 13.93 -30.53
CA SER A 58 -5.75 13.78 -30.31
C SER A 58 -5.95 12.88 -29.08
N ASP A 59 -5.61 13.39 -27.90
CA ASP A 59 -5.78 12.63 -26.66
C ASP A 59 -7.25 12.61 -26.25
N GLU A 60 -7.78 11.42 -25.92
CA GLU A 60 -9.09 11.28 -25.29
C GLU A 60 -9.05 11.92 -23.89
N ILE A 61 -9.99 12.83 -23.60
CA ILE A 61 -10.08 13.53 -22.31
C ILE A 61 -11.14 12.85 -21.45
N ALA A 62 -10.78 12.46 -20.23
CA ALA A 62 -11.69 11.86 -19.26
C ALA A 62 -11.72 12.65 -17.95
N ILE A 63 -12.88 12.65 -17.29
CA ILE A 63 -13.01 13.08 -15.90
C ILE A 63 -12.60 11.89 -15.04
N SER A 64 -11.41 11.95 -14.42
CA SER A 64 -10.83 10.82 -13.68
C SER A 64 -11.05 10.88 -12.17
N GLY A 65 -11.37 12.03 -11.60
CA GLY A 65 -11.64 12.18 -10.17
C GLY A 65 -12.35 13.50 -9.86
N ILE A 66 -13.09 13.54 -8.76
CA ILE A 66 -13.94 14.67 -8.39
C ILE A 66 -14.04 14.84 -6.87
N SER A 67 -14.07 16.09 -6.42
CA SER A 67 -14.48 16.47 -5.07
C SER A 67 -15.21 17.80 -5.08
N ALA A 68 -16.08 18.04 -4.10
CA ALA A 68 -16.77 19.32 -3.92
C ALA A 68 -17.19 19.55 -2.46
N ARG A 69 -17.34 20.83 -2.11
CA ARG A 69 -18.14 21.32 -0.97
C ARG A 69 -19.35 22.06 -1.54
N LEU A 70 -20.54 21.70 -1.08
CA LEU A 70 -21.82 22.19 -1.61
C LEU A 70 -22.73 22.63 -0.44
N PRO A 71 -23.83 23.38 -0.70
CA PRO A 71 -24.74 23.77 0.38
C PRO A 71 -25.18 22.59 1.24
N GLU A 72 -25.09 22.75 2.56
CA GLU A 72 -25.37 21.69 3.54
C GLU A 72 -24.63 20.35 3.32
N SER A 73 -23.50 20.37 2.60
CA SER A 73 -22.78 19.16 2.18
C SER A 73 -21.26 19.36 2.22
N ASP A 74 -20.60 18.77 3.21
CA ASP A 74 -19.14 18.87 3.41
C ASP A 74 -18.35 17.88 2.54
N ASN A 75 -19.01 17.05 1.73
CA ASN A 75 -18.38 16.21 0.73
C ASN A 75 -19.44 15.71 -0.27
N LEU A 76 -19.00 14.96 -1.27
CA LEU A 76 -19.88 14.41 -2.30
C LEU A 76 -20.82 13.31 -1.78
N GLN A 77 -20.49 12.62 -0.68
CA GLN A 77 -21.38 11.62 -0.09
C GLN A 77 -22.58 12.29 0.60
N GLU A 78 -22.35 13.34 1.39
CA GLU A 78 -23.45 14.13 1.97
C GLU A 78 -24.31 14.78 0.87
N PHE A 79 -23.68 15.30 -0.18
CA PHE A 79 -24.40 15.89 -1.30
C PHE A 79 -25.25 14.86 -2.03
N GLN A 80 -24.70 13.66 -2.24
CA GLN A 80 -25.44 12.53 -2.80
C GLN A 80 -26.66 12.20 -1.93
N ASP A 81 -26.47 12.06 -0.62
CA ASP A 81 -27.55 11.71 0.30
C ASP A 81 -28.66 12.77 0.30
N ASN A 82 -28.30 14.05 0.37
CA ASN A 82 -29.24 15.16 0.26
C ASN A 82 -30.00 15.15 -1.08
N LEU A 83 -29.31 14.95 -2.20
CA LEU A 83 -29.92 14.89 -3.53
C LEU A 83 -30.94 13.75 -3.65
N PHE A 84 -30.56 12.53 -3.24
CA PHE A 84 -31.41 11.36 -3.42
C PHE A 84 -32.57 11.29 -2.43
N GLN A 85 -32.41 11.89 -1.24
CA GLN A 85 -33.49 12.06 -0.26
C GLN A 85 -34.40 13.25 -0.56
N GLY A 86 -34.06 14.10 -1.54
CA GLY A 86 -34.85 15.28 -1.90
C GLY A 86 -34.80 16.39 -0.84
N VAL A 87 -33.69 16.48 -0.10
CA VAL A 87 -33.48 17.52 0.91
C VAL A 87 -33.23 18.87 0.23
N ASP A 88 -33.99 19.88 0.62
CA ASP A 88 -33.77 21.26 0.19
C ASP A 88 -32.59 21.87 0.94
N MET A 89 -31.44 21.95 0.27
CA MET A 89 -30.19 22.49 0.81
C MET A 89 -30.15 24.03 0.83
N ILE A 90 -31.27 24.71 0.51
CA ILE A 90 -31.41 26.17 0.57
C ILE A 90 -32.08 26.57 1.89
N THR A 91 -31.33 27.18 2.80
CA THR A 91 -31.80 27.53 4.15
C THR A 91 -32.00 29.04 4.33
N ASP A 92 -32.65 29.47 5.42
CA ASP A 92 -32.94 30.87 5.77
C ASP A 92 -32.17 31.39 7.00
N ASP A 93 -31.14 30.69 7.45
CA ASP A 93 -30.35 31.08 8.62
C ASP A 93 -29.39 32.27 8.34
N GLY A 94 -28.95 32.92 9.42
CA GLY A 94 -28.09 34.09 9.40
C GLY A 94 -26.58 33.83 9.26
N ARG A 95 -26.12 32.65 8.77
CA ARG A 95 -24.68 32.29 8.72
C ARG A 95 -23.80 33.17 7.82
N ARG A 96 -24.39 34.06 7.01
CA ARG A 96 -23.64 35.03 6.17
C ARG A 96 -23.98 36.46 6.55
N TRP A 97 -25.27 36.77 6.60
CA TRP A 97 -25.83 38.05 7.03
C TRP A 97 -27.21 37.80 7.63
N SER A 98 -27.78 38.82 8.30
CA SER A 98 -29.13 38.73 8.85
C SER A 98 -30.19 38.50 7.75
N PRO A 99 -31.08 37.50 7.88
CA PRO A 99 -32.07 37.22 6.84
C PRO A 99 -32.95 38.45 6.53
N GLY A 100 -33.17 38.75 5.25
CA GLY A 100 -33.95 39.94 4.84
C GLY A 100 -33.18 41.26 4.81
N LEU A 101 -31.88 41.25 5.15
CA LEU A 101 -31.01 42.42 5.09
C LEU A 101 -31.14 43.16 3.75
N HIS A 102 -31.38 44.48 3.79
CA HIS A 102 -31.58 45.33 2.61
C HIS A 102 -32.67 44.84 1.63
N GLY A 103 -33.63 44.03 2.09
CA GLY A 103 -34.65 43.43 1.23
C GLY A 103 -34.17 42.23 0.42
N LEU A 104 -32.98 41.69 0.71
CA LEU A 104 -32.49 40.46 0.10
C LEU A 104 -33.39 39.27 0.46
N PRO A 105 -33.50 38.25 -0.43
CA PRO A 105 -34.16 37.00 -0.09
C PRO A 105 -33.57 36.39 1.19
N ALA A 106 -34.45 35.95 2.11
CA ALA A 106 -34.02 35.29 3.34
C ALA A 106 -33.31 33.95 3.07
N ARG A 107 -33.63 33.29 1.94
CA ARG A 107 -33.17 31.95 1.59
C ARG A 107 -32.00 31.97 0.62
N SER A 108 -30.95 31.20 0.92
CA SER A 108 -29.76 31.06 0.08
C SER A 108 -29.05 29.73 0.32
N GLY A 109 -28.32 29.21 -0.67
CA GLY A 109 -27.48 28.03 -0.50
C GLY A 109 -26.17 28.41 0.20
N LYS A 110 -25.86 27.77 1.33
CA LYS A 110 -24.72 28.12 2.18
C LYS A 110 -23.89 26.88 2.49
N LEU A 111 -22.57 26.97 2.31
CA LEU A 111 -21.64 25.96 2.83
C LEU A 111 -21.71 25.93 4.36
N LYS A 112 -21.60 24.74 4.96
CA LYS A 112 -21.67 24.55 6.41
C LYS A 112 -20.58 25.35 7.12
N GLU A 113 -19.33 25.18 6.68
CA GLU A 113 -18.15 25.83 7.25
C GLU A 113 -17.34 26.59 6.19
N LEU A 114 -16.73 27.72 6.56
CA LEU A 114 -15.83 28.53 5.71
C LEU A 114 -14.49 28.84 6.39
N ASP A 115 -14.42 28.59 7.70
CA ASP A 115 -13.29 28.92 8.55
C ASP A 115 -12.31 27.75 8.67
N LYS A 116 -12.50 26.64 7.97
CA LYS A 116 -11.59 25.49 8.02
C LYS A 116 -10.53 25.50 6.92
N PHE A 117 -9.34 24.99 7.25
CA PHE A 117 -8.22 24.76 6.32
C PHE A 117 -7.03 24.07 7.03
N ASP A 118 -6.48 23.02 6.45
CA ASP A 118 -5.23 22.39 6.93
C ASP A 118 -3.99 23.14 6.44
N ALA A 119 -3.74 24.32 7.03
CA ALA A 119 -2.65 25.20 6.60
C ALA A 119 -1.26 24.53 6.69
N THR A 120 -1.03 23.68 7.70
CA THR A 120 0.25 23.00 7.91
C THR A 120 0.55 22.04 6.76
N PHE A 121 -0.45 21.29 6.27
CA PHE A 121 -0.26 20.39 5.13
C PHE A 121 0.19 21.13 3.87
N PHE A 122 -0.45 22.26 3.57
CA PHE A 122 -0.14 23.07 2.38
C PHE A 122 1.07 23.99 2.56
N GLY A 123 1.77 23.92 3.71
CA GLY A 123 2.93 24.74 4.00
C GLY A 123 2.61 26.24 4.12
N VAL A 124 1.36 26.58 4.47
CA VAL A 124 0.90 27.95 4.63
C VAL A 124 1.09 28.40 6.08
N HIS A 125 1.81 29.49 6.28
CA HIS A 125 2.01 30.03 7.62
C HIS A 125 0.70 30.60 8.19
N ALA A 126 0.47 30.46 9.50
CA ALA A 126 -0.78 30.86 10.15
C ALA A 126 -1.22 32.32 9.88
N LYS A 127 -0.24 33.25 9.79
CA LYS A 127 -0.54 34.64 9.39
C LYS A 127 -1.15 34.71 7.98
N GLN A 128 -0.62 33.95 7.02
CA GLN A 128 -1.13 33.95 5.65
C GLN A 128 -2.51 33.30 5.56
N ALA A 129 -2.71 32.16 6.25
CA ALA A 129 -4.00 31.45 6.24
C ALA A 129 -5.17 32.33 6.74
N ASN A 130 -4.93 33.23 7.69
CA ASN A 130 -5.92 34.22 8.16
C ASN A 130 -6.30 35.29 7.12
N PHE A 131 -5.48 35.51 6.10
CA PHE A 131 -5.75 36.49 5.03
C PHE A 131 -5.99 35.81 3.67
N MET A 132 -6.11 34.48 3.65
CA MET A 132 -6.50 33.75 2.44
C MET A 132 -8.01 33.75 2.27
N ASP A 133 -8.45 34.04 1.05
CA ASP A 133 -9.84 33.83 0.63
C ASP A 133 -10.28 32.39 1.00
N PRO A 134 -11.38 32.20 1.74
CA PRO A 134 -11.94 30.87 2.03
C PRO A 134 -12.07 29.97 0.78
N GLN A 135 -12.37 30.56 -0.38
CA GLN A 135 -12.45 29.82 -1.65
C GLN A 135 -11.12 29.20 -2.04
N LEU A 136 -10.01 29.93 -1.88
CA LEU A 136 -8.68 29.42 -2.19
C LEU A 136 -8.28 28.32 -1.19
N ARG A 137 -8.61 28.49 0.09
CA ARG A 137 -8.37 27.48 1.13
C ARG A 137 -9.06 26.15 0.80
N MET A 138 -10.36 26.20 0.53
CA MET A 138 -11.12 25.01 0.13
C MET A 138 -10.65 24.43 -1.21
N LEU A 139 -10.31 25.27 -2.18
CA LEU A 139 -9.85 24.81 -3.50
C LEU A 139 -8.60 23.94 -3.40
N LEU A 140 -7.65 24.30 -2.51
CA LEU A 140 -6.44 23.51 -2.29
C LEU A 140 -6.75 22.10 -1.79
N GLU A 141 -7.65 21.99 -0.80
CA GLU A 141 -8.13 20.71 -0.27
C GLU A 141 -8.90 19.91 -1.32
N LEU A 142 -9.88 20.52 -1.98
CA LEU A 142 -10.74 19.86 -2.98
C LEU A 142 -9.95 19.36 -4.19
N THR A 143 -8.95 20.13 -4.64
CA THR A 143 -8.07 19.69 -5.74
C THR A 143 -7.28 18.46 -5.31
N TYR A 144 -6.80 18.44 -4.07
CA TYR A 144 -6.05 17.32 -3.53
C TYR A 144 -6.92 16.06 -3.39
N GLU A 145 -8.12 16.22 -2.85
CA GLU A 145 -9.13 15.16 -2.76
C GLU A 145 -9.48 14.60 -4.15
N ALA A 146 -9.67 15.44 -5.16
CA ALA A 146 -9.99 15.00 -6.53
C ALA A 146 -8.84 14.22 -7.20
N ILE A 147 -7.58 14.54 -6.88
CA ILE A 147 -6.42 13.76 -7.38
C ILE A 147 -6.41 12.37 -6.74
N LEU A 148 -6.64 12.29 -5.43
CA LEU A 148 -6.75 11.02 -4.73
C LEU A 148 -7.98 10.23 -5.17
N ASP A 149 -9.09 10.89 -5.48
CA ASP A 149 -10.30 10.30 -6.06
C ASP A 149 -10.03 9.56 -7.38
N ALA A 150 -9.09 10.07 -8.17
CA ALA A 150 -8.63 9.41 -9.38
C ALA A 150 -7.74 8.17 -9.14
N GLY A 151 -7.48 7.81 -7.88
CA GLY A 151 -6.53 6.75 -7.50
C GLY A 151 -5.08 7.10 -7.76
N VAL A 152 -4.77 8.40 -7.90
CA VAL A 152 -3.43 8.88 -8.24
C VAL A 152 -2.76 9.41 -6.98
N ASN A 153 -1.53 8.95 -6.71
CA ASN A 153 -0.72 9.57 -5.66
C ASN A 153 -0.21 10.95 -6.15
N PRO A 154 -0.49 12.05 -5.44
CA PRO A 154 -0.08 13.40 -5.85
C PRO A 154 1.44 13.60 -6.03
N THR A 155 2.29 12.76 -5.42
CA THR A 155 3.75 12.80 -5.63
C THR A 155 4.14 12.44 -7.06
N THR A 156 3.46 11.46 -7.65
CA THR A 156 3.77 10.91 -8.99
C THR A 156 3.50 11.89 -10.13
N ILE A 157 2.68 12.92 -9.89
CA ILE A 157 2.31 13.95 -10.87
C ILE A 157 2.99 15.29 -10.60
N ARG A 158 4.02 15.33 -9.74
CA ARG A 158 4.85 16.54 -9.58
C ARG A 158 5.72 16.73 -10.83
N GLY A 159 5.63 17.90 -11.45
CA GLY A 159 6.41 18.23 -12.65
C GLY A 159 5.81 17.71 -13.98
N SER A 160 4.68 17.00 -13.95
CA SER A 160 3.92 16.68 -15.15
C SER A 160 3.08 17.88 -15.62
N ARG A 161 2.52 17.81 -16.83
CA ARG A 161 1.61 18.82 -17.42
C ARG A 161 0.22 18.82 -16.76
N THR A 162 0.16 18.74 -15.42
CA THR A 162 -1.08 18.82 -14.65
C THR A 162 -1.34 20.28 -14.31
N VAL A 163 -2.29 20.89 -15.03
CA VAL A 163 -2.72 22.28 -14.84
C VAL A 163 -3.46 22.39 -13.50
N LYS A 164 -2.82 23.03 -12.51
CA LYS A 164 -3.41 23.34 -11.20
C LYS A 164 -3.89 24.79 -11.20
N SER A 165 -5.20 25.01 -11.18
CA SER A 165 -5.91 26.15 -10.57
C SER A 165 -7.35 26.23 -11.12
N ASN A 166 -8.20 27.10 -10.56
CA ASN A 166 -9.56 27.49 -11.00
C ASN A 166 -10.72 26.77 -10.26
N MET A 167 -10.96 27.03 -8.96
CA MET A 167 -11.73 28.11 -8.29
C MET A 167 -13.27 27.93 -8.31
N GLY A 168 -13.90 27.93 -7.12
CA GLY A 168 -15.37 27.89 -6.88
C GLY A 168 -16.07 29.21 -7.24
N HIS A 169 -17.30 29.55 -6.84
CA HIS A 169 -18.50 28.83 -6.35
C HIS A 169 -19.65 29.20 -7.34
N SER A 170 -20.92 29.37 -7.00
CA SER A 170 -21.43 30.75 -7.03
C SER A 170 -20.98 31.59 -8.25
N GLU A 171 -21.69 31.55 -9.38
CA GLU A 171 -21.29 32.18 -10.65
C GLU A 171 -20.36 31.27 -11.52
N PRO A 172 -19.01 31.35 -11.51
CA PRO A 172 -18.18 30.59 -12.47
C PRO A 172 -18.16 29.07 -12.27
N ALA A 173 -18.49 28.52 -11.09
CA ALA A 173 -18.44 27.07 -10.83
C ALA A 173 -19.76 26.31 -11.10
N SER A 174 -20.79 27.00 -11.61
CA SER A 174 -22.10 26.40 -11.94
C SER A 174 -22.03 25.21 -12.90
N GLY A 175 -21.11 25.26 -13.86
CA GLY A 175 -20.83 24.16 -14.79
C GLY A 175 -20.28 22.92 -14.08
N LEU A 176 -19.36 23.09 -13.13
CA LEU A 176 -18.74 21.99 -12.39
C LEU A 176 -19.72 21.31 -11.43
N CYS A 177 -20.59 22.08 -10.76
CA CYS A 177 -21.68 21.50 -9.94
C CYS A 177 -22.63 20.64 -10.77
N SER A 178 -22.93 21.08 -12.00
CA SER A 178 -23.78 20.33 -12.94
C SER A 178 -23.09 19.05 -13.43
N ILE A 179 -21.77 19.10 -13.66
CA ILE A 179 -20.96 17.92 -13.95
C ILE A 179 -20.95 16.96 -12.75
N ALA A 180 -20.76 17.43 -11.52
CA ALA A 180 -20.76 16.60 -10.31
C ALA A 180 -22.10 15.86 -10.13
N LYS A 181 -23.22 16.57 -10.26
CA LYS A 181 -24.57 15.98 -10.26
C LYS A 181 -24.66 14.84 -11.28
N MET A 182 -24.17 15.08 -12.49
CA MET A 182 -24.29 14.10 -13.56
C MET A 182 -23.35 12.91 -13.40
N VAL A 183 -22.14 13.09 -12.88
CA VAL A 183 -21.24 11.98 -12.52
C VAL A 183 -21.92 11.09 -11.48
N LEU A 184 -22.45 11.65 -10.38
CA LEU A 184 -23.17 10.87 -9.35
C LEU A 184 -24.39 10.14 -9.92
N ALA A 185 -25.17 10.81 -10.79
CA ALA A 185 -26.32 10.21 -11.46
C ALA A 185 -25.92 9.00 -12.32
N MET A 186 -24.79 9.11 -13.03
CA MET A 186 -24.22 8.02 -13.82
C MET A 186 -23.72 6.86 -12.95
N GLN A 187 -23.02 7.15 -11.85
CA GLN A 187 -22.50 6.13 -10.93
C GLN A 187 -23.62 5.32 -10.27
N LYS A 188 -24.71 6.00 -9.85
CA LYS A 188 -25.86 5.35 -9.21
C LYS A 188 -26.89 4.79 -10.19
N GLY A 189 -26.76 5.09 -11.48
CA GLY A 189 -27.73 4.67 -12.50
C GLY A 189 -29.11 5.32 -12.34
N VAL A 190 -29.19 6.50 -11.72
CA VAL A 190 -30.44 7.22 -11.43
C VAL A 190 -30.22 8.72 -11.61
N ILE A 191 -31.06 9.38 -12.40
CA ILE A 191 -31.11 10.83 -12.50
C ILE A 191 -31.89 11.37 -11.29
N PRO A 192 -31.28 12.19 -10.40
CA PRO A 192 -31.97 12.75 -9.25
C PRO A 192 -33.05 13.75 -9.69
N GLY A 193 -34.20 13.70 -9.01
CA GLY A 193 -35.35 14.57 -9.25
C GLY A 193 -35.06 16.06 -8.99
N ASN A 194 -35.55 16.92 -9.86
CA ASN A 194 -35.55 18.36 -9.67
C ASN A 194 -36.63 18.75 -8.65
N LEU A 195 -36.23 19.46 -7.60
CA LEU A 195 -37.14 20.03 -6.62
C LEU A 195 -37.92 21.22 -7.19
N HIS A 196 -39.06 21.53 -6.56
CA HIS A 196 -39.92 22.69 -6.82
C HIS A 196 -40.55 22.78 -8.23
N PHE A 197 -40.46 21.72 -9.04
CA PHE A 197 -41.15 21.66 -10.33
C PHE A 197 -42.61 21.21 -10.15
N ASN A 198 -43.52 22.19 -9.98
CA ASN A 198 -44.95 21.92 -9.75
C ASN A 198 -45.81 22.13 -11.02
N LYS A 199 -45.54 23.20 -11.78
CA LYS A 199 -46.27 23.54 -13.01
C LYS A 199 -45.26 23.91 -14.11
N PRO A 200 -45.41 23.38 -15.35
CA PRO A 200 -44.54 23.74 -16.46
C PRO A 200 -44.71 25.22 -16.82
N ASN A 201 -43.62 25.86 -17.23
CA ASN A 201 -43.66 27.25 -17.68
C ASN A 201 -44.47 27.32 -19.00
N PRO A 202 -45.56 28.11 -19.08
CA PRO A 202 -46.39 28.21 -20.28
C PRO A 202 -45.64 28.80 -21.49
N ASP A 203 -44.59 29.59 -21.25
CA ASP A 203 -43.82 30.27 -22.30
C ASP A 203 -42.80 29.34 -22.98
N ILE A 204 -42.67 28.08 -22.52
CA ILE A 204 -41.78 27.07 -23.09
C ILE A 204 -42.64 25.89 -23.62
N PRO A 205 -43.11 25.94 -24.89
CA PRO A 205 -44.01 24.93 -25.43
C PRO A 205 -43.50 23.50 -25.31
N ALA A 206 -42.17 23.31 -25.43
CA ALA A 206 -41.50 22.01 -25.32
C ALA A 206 -41.73 21.31 -23.97
N LEU A 207 -42.01 22.05 -22.89
CA LEU A 207 -42.34 21.47 -21.58
C LEU A 207 -43.77 20.93 -21.52
N ASN A 208 -44.68 21.47 -22.35
CA ASN A 208 -46.10 21.11 -22.36
C ASN A 208 -46.42 20.01 -23.39
N ASP A 209 -45.69 19.97 -24.51
CA ASP A 209 -45.88 18.96 -25.56
C ASP A 209 -44.98 17.72 -25.43
N GLY A 210 -44.11 17.68 -24.41
CA GLY A 210 -43.31 16.51 -24.06
C GLY A 210 -41.97 16.39 -24.79
N ARG A 211 -41.59 17.34 -25.65
CA ARG A 211 -40.23 17.38 -26.24
C ARG A 211 -39.14 17.53 -25.19
N PHE A 212 -39.42 18.29 -24.14
CA PHE A 212 -38.59 18.38 -22.93
C PHE A 212 -39.34 17.78 -21.74
N LYS A 213 -38.77 16.73 -21.16
CA LYS A 213 -39.31 16.08 -19.98
C LYS A 213 -38.45 16.43 -18.77
N VAL A 214 -39.02 17.22 -17.85
CA VAL A 214 -38.36 17.52 -16.59
C VAL A 214 -38.34 16.27 -15.72
N VAL A 215 -37.17 15.95 -15.18
CA VAL A 215 -36.99 14.86 -14.22
C VAL A 215 -37.47 15.37 -12.87
N ALA A 216 -38.77 15.26 -12.58
CA ALA A 216 -39.37 15.76 -11.33
C ALA A 216 -39.23 14.77 -10.14
N GLN A 217 -38.89 13.52 -10.44
CA GLN A 217 -38.69 12.44 -9.47
C GLN A 217 -37.46 11.63 -9.89
N ASN A 218 -36.84 10.93 -8.94
CA ASN A 218 -35.71 10.04 -9.20
C ASN A 218 -36.07 9.06 -10.33
N THR A 219 -35.34 9.15 -11.44
CA THR A 219 -35.67 8.43 -12.69
C THR A 219 -34.49 7.55 -13.10
N PRO A 220 -34.68 6.26 -13.41
CA PRO A 220 -33.60 5.38 -13.85
C PRO A 220 -32.83 5.95 -15.06
N TRP A 221 -31.49 5.98 -14.98
CA TRP A 221 -30.61 6.39 -16.07
C TRP A 221 -30.40 5.22 -17.04
N GLN A 222 -30.83 5.37 -18.28
CA GLN A 222 -30.75 4.33 -19.32
C GLN A 222 -29.45 4.37 -20.14
N GLY A 223 -28.47 5.18 -19.73
CA GLY A 223 -27.26 5.45 -20.52
C GLY A 223 -27.46 6.55 -21.57
N GLY A 224 -26.38 6.92 -22.25
CA GLY A 224 -26.40 7.90 -23.34
C GLY A 224 -25.37 9.01 -23.20
N ILE A 225 -25.55 10.05 -24.02
CA ILE A 225 -24.74 11.27 -24.02
C ILE A 225 -25.49 12.34 -23.22
N ILE A 226 -24.76 13.10 -22.41
CA ILE A 226 -25.29 14.24 -21.67
C ILE A 226 -24.68 15.54 -22.19
N GLY A 227 -25.52 16.56 -22.28
CA GLY A 227 -25.09 17.94 -22.47
C GLY A 227 -25.14 18.70 -21.14
N VAL A 228 -24.10 19.47 -20.85
CA VAL A 228 -24.06 20.41 -19.72
C VAL A 228 -23.91 21.81 -20.28
N ASN A 229 -24.82 22.70 -19.91
CA ASN A 229 -24.80 24.11 -20.28
C ASN A 229 -24.29 24.97 -19.11
N SER A 230 -23.47 25.98 -19.41
CA SER A 230 -23.13 27.07 -18.49
C SER A 230 -23.10 28.39 -19.25
N PHE A 231 -23.95 29.33 -18.86
CA PHE A 231 -24.12 30.62 -19.53
C PHE A 231 -23.82 31.76 -18.56
N GLY A 232 -22.79 32.56 -18.87
CA GLY A 232 -22.47 33.75 -18.10
C GLY A 232 -23.38 34.91 -18.49
N PHE A 233 -23.76 35.75 -17.52
CA PHE A 233 -24.62 36.91 -17.79
C PHE A 233 -24.02 37.89 -18.81
N GLY A 234 -22.70 37.92 -18.94
CA GLY A 234 -21.97 38.71 -19.95
C GLY A 234 -22.03 38.15 -21.38
N GLY A 235 -22.77 37.05 -21.62
CA GLY A 235 -22.98 36.45 -22.94
C GLY A 235 -21.97 35.37 -23.34
N ALA A 236 -21.02 35.02 -22.46
CA ALA A 236 -20.11 33.90 -22.68
C ALA A 236 -20.81 32.56 -22.39
N ASN A 237 -20.90 31.71 -23.41
CA ASN A 237 -21.63 30.45 -23.34
C ASN A 237 -20.68 29.27 -23.53
N VAL A 238 -20.79 28.26 -22.65
CA VAL A 238 -20.04 27.00 -22.76
C VAL A 238 -21.02 25.83 -22.75
N HIS A 239 -20.78 24.88 -23.66
CA HIS A 239 -21.49 23.62 -23.73
C HIS A 239 -20.48 22.47 -23.72
N VAL A 240 -20.72 21.46 -22.89
CA VAL A 240 -19.90 20.25 -22.84
C VAL A 240 -20.76 19.03 -23.12
N ILE A 241 -20.26 18.15 -23.99
CA ILE A 241 -20.86 16.86 -24.29
C ILE A 241 -20.06 15.80 -23.55
N LEU A 242 -20.73 15.01 -22.72
CA LEU A 242 -20.13 13.96 -21.90
C LEU A 242 -20.70 12.59 -22.28
N LYS A 243 -19.86 11.57 -22.24
CA LYS A 243 -20.23 10.18 -22.45
C LYS A 243 -19.81 9.36 -21.23
N SER A 244 -20.73 8.55 -20.69
CA SER A 244 -20.43 7.66 -19.58
C SER A 244 -19.45 6.56 -19.97
N ASN A 245 -18.57 6.17 -19.05
CA ASN A 245 -17.80 4.93 -19.14
C ASN A 245 -18.77 3.73 -19.18
N PRO A 246 -18.73 2.85 -20.19
CA PRO A 246 -19.68 1.73 -20.29
C PRO A 246 -19.36 0.57 -19.34
N LYS A 247 -18.20 0.56 -18.67
CA LYS A 247 -17.77 -0.55 -17.81
C LYS A 247 -18.66 -0.65 -16.57
N LYS A 248 -19.29 -1.82 -16.40
CA LYS A 248 -20.05 -2.19 -15.21
C LYS A 248 -19.17 -2.99 -14.26
N LEU A 249 -19.48 -2.94 -12.96
CA LEU A 249 -18.81 -3.77 -11.96
C LEU A 249 -18.85 -5.23 -12.41
N PRO A 250 -17.69 -5.93 -12.43
CA PRO A 250 -17.69 -7.35 -12.69
C PRO A 250 -18.57 -8.05 -11.64
N GLN A 251 -19.36 -9.02 -12.08
CA GLN A 251 -20.18 -9.81 -11.17
C GLN A 251 -19.24 -10.55 -10.21
N PHE A 252 -19.26 -10.15 -8.94
CA PHE A 252 -18.39 -10.71 -7.91
C PHE A 252 -18.65 -12.21 -7.79
N ILE A 253 -17.60 -13.00 -8.03
CA ILE A 253 -17.54 -14.36 -7.50
C ILE A 253 -17.06 -14.17 -6.06
N SER A 254 -17.83 -14.64 -5.08
CA SER A 254 -17.41 -14.62 -3.67
C SER A 254 -15.97 -15.15 -3.59
N ASN A 255 -15.06 -14.28 -3.14
CA ASN A 255 -13.66 -14.61 -2.95
C ASN A 255 -13.43 -14.57 -1.44
N SER A 256 -13.38 -15.74 -0.82
CA SER A 256 -13.06 -15.91 0.60
C SER A 256 -11.65 -15.43 0.97
N THR A 257 -10.86 -14.99 -0.01
CA THR A 257 -9.52 -14.46 0.20
C THR A 257 -9.57 -13.07 0.86
N PRO A 258 -8.92 -12.91 2.03
CA PRO A 258 -8.87 -11.63 2.73
C PRO A 258 -8.07 -10.60 1.93
N VAL A 259 -8.41 -9.32 2.13
CA VAL A 259 -7.79 -8.20 1.38
C VAL A 259 -7.18 -7.17 2.29
N LEU A 260 -5.94 -6.77 2.02
CA LEU A 260 -5.26 -5.69 2.71
C LEU A 260 -5.55 -4.33 2.04
N VAL A 261 -6.07 -3.39 2.83
CA VAL A 261 -6.36 -2.01 2.43
C VAL A 261 -5.46 -1.05 3.21
N PRO A 262 -4.37 -0.56 2.63
CA PRO A 262 -3.56 0.49 3.24
C PRO A 262 -4.24 1.86 3.09
N PHE A 263 -4.06 2.73 4.08
CA PHE A 263 -4.59 4.10 4.10
C PHE A 263 -3.63 5.05 4.83
N SER A 264 -3.68 6.34 4.51
CA SER A 264 -2.89 7.37 5.20
C SER A 264 -3.64 8.69 5.24
N GLY A 265 -3.32 9.52 6.23
CA GLY A 265 -4.06 10.76 6.45
C GLY A 265 -3.34 11.71 7.39
N ARG A 266 -4.04 12.82 7.69
CA ARG A 266 -3.52 13.94 8.49
C ARG A 266 -3.60 13.70 9.99
N THR A 267 -4.66 13.03 10.43
CA THR A 267 -4.90 12.69 11.84
C THR A 267 -5.19 11.20 12.00
N GLN A 268 -5.18 10.71 13.24
CA GLN A 268 -5.55 9.33 13.55
C GLN A 268 -7.01 9.07 13.16
N GLU A 269 -7.89 10.00 13.50
CA GLU A 269 -9.34 9.92 13.27
C GLU A 269 -9.65 9.86 11.78
N ALA A 270 -8.92 10.61 10.96
CA ALA A 270 -9.09 10.61 9.50
C ALA A 270 -8.79 9.22 8.89
N VAL A 271 -7.70 8.58 9.35
CA VAL A 271 -7.31 7.24 8.87
C VAL A 271 -8.29 6.18 9.37
N GLU A 272 -8.66 6.24 10.64
CA GLU A 272 -9.67 5.33 11.20
C GLU A 272 -11.02 5.47 10.50
N PHE A 273 -11.46 6.70 10.22
CA PHE A 273 -12.70 6.96 9.50
C PHE A 273 -12.66 6.35 8.11
N GLY A 274 -11.64 6.64 7.31
CA GLY A 274 -11.50 6.11 5.96
C GLY A 274 -11.51 4.58 5.93
N LEU A 275 -10.72 3.94 6.81
CA LEU A 275 -10.68 2.48 6.92
C LEU A 275 -12.04 1.89 7.37
N LYS A 276 -12.72 2.51 8.36
CA LYS A 276 -14.04 2.06 8.82
C LYS A 276 -15.10 2.17 7.73
N GLN A 277 -15.08 3.23 6.90
CA GLN A 277 -16.01 3.40 5.77
C GLN A 277 -15.78 2.34 4.68
N VAL A 278 -14.52 2.03 4.37
CA VAL A 278 -14.21 0.96 3.40
C VAL A 278 -14.62 -0.41 3.96
N SER A 279 -14.42 -0.66 5.25
CA SER A 279 -14.80 -1.92 5.90
C SER A 279 -16.31 -2.12 6.09
N SER A 280 -17.09 -1.04 6.19
CA SER A 280 -18.54 -1.09 6.46
C SER A 280 -19.41 -1.20 5.21
N THR A 281 -18.81 -1.01 4.04
CA THR A 281 -19.49 -1.08 2.74
C THR A 281 -19.27 -2.44 2.08
N THR A 282 -20.11 -2.78 1.11
CA THR A 282 -19.89 -3.99 0.30
C THR A 282 -18.54 -3.91 -0.39
N ARG A 283 -17.74 -4.98 -0.29
CA ARG A 283 -16.40 -5.07 -0.85
C ARG A 283 -16.36 -4.61 -2.32
N ASP A 284 -15.57 -3.58 -2.57
CA ASP A 284 -15.30 -3.00 -3.89
C ASP A 284 -13.81 -3.17 -4.22
N ASP A 285 -13.47 -4.24 -4.95
CA ASP A 285 -12.08 -4.57 -5.29
C ASP A 285 -11.42 -3.49 -6.16
N GLU A 286 -12.20 -2.75 -6.96
CA GLU A 286 -11.68 -1.66 -7.79
C GLU A 286 -11.31 -0.45 -6.93
N LEU A 287 -12.16 -0.06 -5.98
CA LEU A 287 -11.82 0.95 -4.97
C LEU A 287 -10.56 0.56 -4.19
N ILE A 288 -10.52 -0.68 -3.70
CA ILE A 288 -9.38 -1.18 -2.92
C ILE A 288 -8.10 -1.13 -3.75
N ALA A 289 -8.15 -1.49 -5.03
CA ALA A 289 -6.99 -1.40 -5.91
C ALA A 289 -6.52 0.05 -6.12
N LEU A 290 -7.42 1.03 -6.22
CA LEU A 290 -7.07 2.45 -6.27
C LEU A 290 -6.37 2.89 -4.97
N LEU A 291 -6.91 2.51 -3.81
CA LEU A 291 -6.30 2.81 -2.49
C LEU A 291 -4.92 2.16 -2.34
N GLN A 292 -4.77 0.91 -2.75
CA GLN A 292 -3.47 0.22 -2.81
C GLN A 292 -2.49 0.93 -3.75
N GLY A 293 -2.99 1.47 -4.88
CA GLY A 293 -2.21 2.27 -5.82
C GLY A 293 -1.67 3.56 -5.20
N ILE A 294 -2.52 4.29 -4.46
CA ILE A 294 -2.15 5.51 -3.74
C ILE A 294 -1.05 5.22 -2.70
N ALA A 295 -1.16 4.12 -1.96
CA ALA A 295 -0.23 3.76 -0.88
C ALA A 295 1.18 3.32 -1.33
N ARG A 296 1.41 3.17 -2.64
CA ARG A 296 2.72 2.77 -3.20
C ARG A 296 3.83 3.77 -2.96
N GLU A 297 3.49 5.03 -2.72
CA GLU A 297 4.43 6.08 -2.39
C GLU A 297 3.98 6.82 -1.14
N ASP A 298 4.93 7.42 -0.43
CA ASP A 298 4.59 8.26 0.70
C ASP A 298 3.95 9.57 0.26
N ILE A 299 2.92 9.98 1.00
CA ILE A 299 2.34 11.30 0.85
C ILE A 299 2.97 12.21 1.89
N ASN A 300 3.73 13.20 1.42
CA ASN A 300 4.28 14.22 2.30
C ASN A 300 3.15 14.96 3.03
N GLY A 301 3.30 15.16 4.32
CA GLY A 301 2.27 15.75 5.17
C GLY A 301 1.25 14.74 5.68
N HIS A 302 1.08 13.53 5.13
CA HIS A 302 0.34 12.50 5.87
C HIS A 302 1.19 12.08 7.08
N ALA A 303 0.68 12.32 8.29
CA ALA A 303 1.36 12.07 9.55
C ALA A 303 0.93 10.74 10.19
N TRP A 304 -0.17 10.16 9.70
CA TRP A 304 -0.73 8.90 10.18
C TRP A 304 -0.87 7.91 9.03
N ARG A 305 -0.66 6.63 9.34
CA ARG A 305 -0.89 5.50 8.44
C ARG A 305 -1.71 4.45 9.16
N GLY A 306 -2.45 3.68 8.41
CA GLY A 306 -3.14 2.53 8.93
C GLY A 306 -3.44 1.53 7.83
N TYR A 307 -3.91 0.37 8.23
CA TYR A 307 -4.40 -0.62 7.28
C TYR A 307 -5.63 -1.33 7.85
N ALA A 308 -6.43 -1.90 6.95
CA ALA A 308 -7.48 -2.86 7.27
C ALA A 308 -7.20 -4.19 6.56
N VAL A 309 -7.41 -5.32 7.24
CA VAL A 309 -7.53 -6.64 6.62
C VAL A 309 -9.02 -6.99 6.58
N LEU A 310 -9.59 -7.00 5.38
CA LEU A 310 -11.02 -7.24 5.15
C LEU A 310 -11.30 -8.72 4.93
N HIS A 311 -12.34 -9.21 5.59
CA HIS A 311 -12.98 -10.50 5.38
C HIS A 311 -14.44 -10.32 4.98
N ASP A 312 -15.11 -11.42 4.67
CA ASP A 312 -16.55 -11.42 4.39
C ASP A 312 -17.39 -10.97 5.60
N ASP A 313 -16.92 -11.22 6.84
CA ASP A 313 -17.68 -11.00 8.08
C ASP A 313 -16.99 -10.11 9.13
N ARG A 314 -15.71 -9.75 8.93
CA ARG A 314 -14.93 -8.96 9.89
C ARG A 314 -13.87 -8.09 9.21
N SER A 315 -13.33 -7.13 9.95
CA SER A 315 -12.16 -6.36 9.53
C SER A 315 -11.22 -6.12 10.70
N ASP A 316 -9.93 -6.37 10.51
CA ASP A 316 -8.88 -6.00 11.47
C ASP A 316 -8.30 -4.65 11.06
N ILE A 317 -8.37 -3.63 11.92
CA ILE A 317 -7.85 -2.28 11.66
C ILE A 317 -6.71 -1.96 12.63
N ASP A 318 -5.60 -1.45 12.10
CA ASP A 318 -4.46 -0.97 12.88
C ASP A 318 -3.98 0.38 12.33
N VAL A 319 -3.88 1.37 13.20
CA VAL A 319 -3.53 2.76 12.85
C VAL A 319 -2.40 3.23 13.76
N GLN A 320 -1.40 3.87 13.17
CA GLN A 320 -0.29 4.44 13.91
C GLN A 320 0.22 5.75 13.32
N GLN A 321 0.84 6.55 14.18
CA GLN A 321 1.54 7.75 13.77
C GLN A 321 2.83 7.35 13.03
N LYS A 322 3.12 8.03 11.93
CA LYS A 322 4.39 7.86 11.22
C LYS A 322 5.53 8.38 12.08
N THR A 323 6.61 7.61 12.13
CA THR A 323 7.89 8.10 12.66
C THR A 323 8.51 9.09 11.67
N LYS A 324 9.28 10.06 12.17
CA LYS A 324 9.93 11.10 11.34
C LYS A 324 11.09 10.57 10.48
N GLN A 325 11.35 9.27 10.48
CA GLN A 325 12.57 8.71 9.91
C GLN A 325 12.44 8.45 8.41
N GLU A 326 13.56 8.57 7.71
CA GLU A 326 13.71 8.03 6.36
C GLU A 326 13.49 6.50 6.35
N LYS A 327 13.22 5.96 5.17
CA LYS A 327 12.90 4.54 4.92
C LYS A 327 13.72 3.60 5.84
N PRO A 328 13.07 2.86 6.77
CA PRO A 328 13.81 2.05 7.74
C PRO A 328 14.52 0.87 7.05
N PRO A 329 15.71 0.47 7.54
CA PRO A 329 16.40 -0.70 7.00
C PRO A 329 15.60 -1.97 7.25
N VAL A 330 15.48 -2.82 6.25
CA VAL A 330 14.72 -4.07 6.31
C VAL A 330 15.66 -5.24 6.60
N TRP A 331 15.39 -5.97 7.67
CA TRP A 331 16.18 -7.13 8.06
C TRP A 331 15.35 -8.40 8.00
N PHE A 332 15.83 -9.40 7.26
CA PHE A 332 15.22 -10.73 7.23
C PHE A 332 15.89 -11.64 8.24
N VAL A 333 15.10 -12.24 9.11
CA VAL A 333 15.55 -13.22 10.11
C VAL A 333 14.91 -14.56 9.79
N PHE A 334 15.73 -15.56 9.48
CA PHE A 334 15.25 -16.90 9.14
C PHE A 334 15.34 -17.83 10.35
N SER A 335 14.19 -18.24 10.87
CA SER A 335 14.14 -19.20 11.98
C SER A 335 14.43 -20.62 11.51
N GLY A 336 15.00 -21.42 12.40
CA GLY A 336 15.38 -22.79 12.09
C GLY A 336 14.34 -23.82 12.50
N MET A 337 14.87 -24.96 12.94
CA MET A 337 14.12 -26.12 13.43
C MET A 337 13.33 -25.77 14.70
N GLY A 338 12.10 -26.29 14.80
CA GLY A 338 11.11 -25.96 15.83
C GLY A 338 10.02 -25.00 15.34
N SER A 339 10.17 -24.44 14.14
CA SER A 339 9.16 -23.59 13.49
C SER A 339 8.12 -24.37 12.68
N GLN A 340 8.36 -25.65 12.39
CA GLN A 340 7.43 -26.52 11.66
C GLN A 340 6.20 -26.90 12.49
N TRP A 341 5.05 -27.06 11.83
CA TRP A 341 3.79 -27.51 12.43
C TRP A 341 2.82 -28.00 11.36
N SER A 342 1.80 -28.78 11.76
CA SER A 342 0.83 -29.33 10.81
C SER A 342 -0.06 -28.27 10.18
N GLY A 343 -0.17 -28.24 8.85
CA GLY A 343 -0.93 -27.19 8.14
C GLY A 343 -0.13 -25.94 7.84
N MET A 344 1.18 -25.91 8.13
CA MET A 344 2.00 -24.74 7.87
C MET A 344 1.98 -24.32 6.39
N GLY A 345 1.65 -23.06 6.13
CA GLY A 345 1.54 -22.51 4.78
C GLY A 345 0.29 -22.90 4.00
N ARG A 346 -0.58 -23.79 4.52
CA ARG A 346 -1.83 -24.20 3.86
C ARG A 346 -2.67 -22.99 3.45
N ASP A 347 -2.88 -22.07 4.37
CA ASP A 347 -3.71 -20.88 4.13
C ASP A 347 -3.09 -19.93 3.09
N LEU A 348 -1.77 -19.98 2.88
CA LEU A 348 -1.09 -19.13 1.90
C LEU A 348 -1.20 -19.67 0.47
N LEU A 349 -1.61 -20.92 0.26
CA LEU A 349 -1.78 -21.51 -1.07
C LEU A 349 -2.85 -20.78 -1.92
N GLN A 350 -3.69 -19.95 -1.31
CA GLN A 350 -4.60 -19.09 -2.06
C GLN A 350 -3.88 -17.94 -2.79
N PHE A 351 -2.69 -17.54 -2.35
CA PHE A 351 -1.88 -16.52 -3.02
C PHE A 351 -1.06 -17.14 -4.14
N LYS A 352 -1.27 -16.68 -5.37
CA LYS A 352 -0.69 -17.31 -6.57
C LYS A 352 0.84 -17.41 -6.54
N THR A 353 1.52 -16.38 -6.02
CA THR A 353 2.98 -16.36 -5.87
C THR A 353 3.47 -17.49 -4.96
N PHE A 354 2.83 -17.65 -3.79
CA PHE A 354 3.17 -18.70 -2.84
C PHE A 354 2.86 -20.09 -3.41
N GLU A 355 1.67 -20.29 -3.97
CA GLU A 355 1.29 -21.57 -4.60
C GLU A 355 2.24 -21.97 -5.72
N THR A 356 2.65 -21.03 -6.57
CA THR A 356 3.61 -21.30 -7.65
C THR A 356 4.97 -21.71 -7.11
N SER A 357 5.42 -21.09 -6.02
CA SER A 357 6.69 -21.42 -5.36
C SER A 357 6.68 -22.82 -4.72
N ILE A 358 5.61 -23.14 -3.99
CA ILE A 358 5.41 -24.46 -3.38
C ILE A 358 5.27 -25.53 -4.45
N LYS A 359 4.52 -25.28 -5.52
CA LYS A 359 4.33 -26.23 -6.62
C LYS A 359 5.66 -26.61 -7.27
N LYS A 360 6.51 -25.63 -7.61
CA LYS A 360 7.84 -25.89 -8.18
C LYS A 360 8.71 -26.72 -7.24
N SER A 361 8.71 -26.38 -5.95
CA SER A 361 9.45 -27.14 -4.93
C SER A 361 8.95 -28.57 -4.82
N SER A 362 7.62 -28.76 -4.84
CA SER A 362 6.96 -30.06 -4.75
C SER A 362 7.27 -30.95 -5.95
N GLU A 363 7.14 -30.43 -7.17
CA GLU A 363 7.46 -31.16 -8.41
C GLU A 363 8.92 -31.67 -8.42
N LEU A 364 9.85 -30.85 -7.94
CA LEU A 364 11.25 -31.24 -7.80
C LEU A 364 11.42 -32.33 -6.72
N LEU A 365 10.90 -32.10 -5.52
CA LEU A 365 11.06 -33.00 -4.37
C LEU A 365 10.39 -34.37 -4.60
N PHE A 366 9.33 -34.41 -5.39
CA PHE A 366 8.65 -35.65 -5.75
C PHE A 366 9.61 -36.62 -6.48
N THR A 367 10.53 -36.10 -7.30
CA THR A 367 11.57 -36.93 -7.95
C THR A 367 12.57 -37.57 -6.98
N TYR A 368 12.61 -37.07 -5.74
CA TYR A 368 13.42 -37.59 -4.63
C TYR A 368 12.58 -38.39 -3.62
N GLY A 369 11.32 -38.68 -3.95
CA GLY A 369 10.40 -39.46 -3.11
C GLY A 369 9.79 -38.67 -1.94
N VAL A 370 9.76 -37.33 -2.03
CA VAL A 370 9.19 -36.46 -0.99
C VAL A 370 7.97 -35.74 -1.55
N ASP A 371 6.80 -35.98 -0.96
CA ASP A 371 5.57 -35.26 -1.30
C ASP A 371 5.41 -34.04 -0.39
N LEU A 372 5.71 -32.85 -0.93
CA LEU A 372 5.61 -31.60 -0.16
C LEU A 372 4.16 -31.20 0.14
N TYR A 373 3.19 -31.58 -0.71
CA TYR A 373 1.79 -31.28 -0.43
C TYR A 373 1.25 -32.17 0.68
N ASP A 374 1.65 -33.44 0.73
CA ASP A 374 1.38 -34.31 1.89
C ASP A 374 1.92 -33.69 3.18
N ILE A 375 3.17 -33.20 3.15
CA ILE A 375 3.79 -32.50 4.28
C ILE A 375 2.94 -31.30 4.75
N ILE A 376 2.42 -30.49 3.83
CA ILE A 376 1.67 -29.27 4.17
C ILE A 376 0.21 -29.57 4.57
N LEU A 377 -0.44 -30.54 3.92
CA LEU A 377 -1.88 -30.75 3.99
C LEU A 377 -2.31 -31.83 4.98
N ASN A 378 -1.45 -32.81 5.30
CA ASN A 378 -1.81 -33.92 6.17
C ASN A 378 -1.16 -33.82 7.56
N ASP A 379 -1.95 -34.14 8.59
CA ASP A 379 -1.46 -34.20 9.97
C ASP A 379 -0.51 -35.39 10.14
N GLN A 380 0.59 -35.20 10.91
CA GLN A 380 1.66 -36.18 11.22
C GLN A 380 2.82 -36.31 10.22
N SER A 381 2.86 -35.54 9.13
CA SER A 381 3.93 -35.65 8.11
C SER A 381 5.29 -35.01 8.50
N PHE A 382 5.42 -34.46 9.72
CA PHE A 382 6.64 -33.79 10.24
C PHE A 382 7.47 -34.60 11.23
N ASP A 383 7.14 -35.88 11.43
CA ASP A 383 7.69 -36.69 12.52
C ASP A 383 9.18 -37.02 12.36
N ASN A 384 9.78 -36.71 11.21
CA ASN A 384 11.21 -36.91 10.98
C ASN A 384 11.92 -35.63 10.54
N VAL A 385 13.23 -35.61 10.77
CA VAL A 385 14.09 -34.45 10.50
C VAL A 385 14.11 -34.02 9.03
N LEU A 386 13.92 -34.95 8.10
CA LEU A 386 13.95 -34.66 6.67
C LEU A 386 12.73 -33.86 6.24
N THR A 387 11.53 -34.31 6.61
CA THR A 387 10.29 -33.59 6.26
C THR A 387 10.21 -32.24 6.96
N ALA A 388 10.71 -32.12 8.20
CA ALA A 388 10.84 -30.84 8.89
C ALA A 388 11.75 -29.85 8.14
N PHE A 389 12.96 -30.25 7.75
CA PHE A 389 13.88 -29.36 7.04
C PHE A 389 13.36 -28.95 5.66
N VAL A 390 12.85 -29.91 4.89
CA VAL A 390 12.30 -29.64 3.56
C VAL A 390 11.10 -28.70 3.65
N GLY A 391 10.18 -28.97 4.59
CA GLY A 391 9.02 -28.13 4.81
C GLY A 391 9.41 -26.70 5.22
N ILE A 392 10.32 -26.53 6.19
CA ILE A 392 10.81 -25.20 6.58
C ILE A 392 11.40 -24.45 5.38
N ALA A 393 12.30 -25.09 4.63
CA ALA A 393 12.98 -24.47 3.51
C ALA A 393 12.00 -24.07 2.40
N ALA A 394 11.06 -24.93 2.03
CA ALA A 394 10.08 -24.64 1.00
C ALA A 394 9.15 -23.48 1.38
N ILE A 395 8.69 -23.44 2.64
CA ILE A 395 7.87 -22.32 3.13
C ILE A 395 8.68 -21.03 3.18
N GLN A 396 9.94 -21.06 3.62
CA GLN A 396 10.81 -19.88 3.63
C GLN A 396 11.06 -19.33 2.23
N VAL A 397 11.29 -20.20 1.24
CA VAL A 397 11.39 -19.80 -0.18
C VAL A 397 10.10 -19.12 -0.64
N GLY A 398 8.93 -19.73 -0.38
CA GLY A 398 7.63 -19.15 -0.73
C GLY A 398 7.36 -17.80 -0.07
N LEU A 399 7.76 -17.62 1.20
CA LEU A 399 7.62 -16.34 1.90
C LEU A 399 8.57 -15.27 1.34
N VAL A 400 9.81 -15.63 0.98
CA VAL A 400 10.73 -14.70 0.31
C VAL A 400 10.19 -14.29 -1.07
N ASP A 401 9.60 -15.21 -1.83
CA ASP A 401 8.97 -14.90 -3.11
C ASP A 401 7.79 -13.94 -2.95
N MET A 402 6.98 -14.16 -1.91
CA MET A 402 5.86 -13.27 -1.56
C MET A 402 6.35 -11.86 -1.22
N LEU A 403 7.35 -11.72 -0.33
CA LEU A 403 7.96 -10.43 0.01
C LEU A 403 8.57 -9.75 -1.22
N GLY A 404 9.27 -10.49 -2.07
CA GLY A 404 9.82 -9.99 -3.33
C GLY A 404 8.74 -9.47 -4.28
N SER A 405 7.61 -10.17 -4.39
CA SER A 405 6.46 -9.73 -5.18
C SER A 405 5.82 -8.44 -4.65
N LEU A 406 5.94 -8.20 -3.35
CA LEU A 406 5.50 -6.98 -2.67
C LEU A 406 6.54 -5.84 -2.77
N GLY A 407 7.68 -6.06 -3.40
CA GLY A 407 8.77 -5.08 -3.48
C GLY A 407 9.55 -4.91 -2.17
N ILE A 408 9.44 -5.86 -1.24
CA ILE A 408 10.19 -5.87 0.03
C ILE A 408 11.45 -6.70 -0.16
N SER A 409 12.61 -6.04 -0.09
CA SER A 409 13.93 -6.65 -0.15
C SER A 409 14.74 -6.35 1.12
N PRO A 410 15.61 -7.26 1.57
CA PRO A 410 16.40 -7.04 2.78
C PRO A 410 17.65 -6.17 2.52
N ASP A 411 17.88 -5.24 3.43
CA ASP A 411 19.16 -4.54 3.64
C ASP A 411 20.11 -5.37 4.52
N GLY A 412 19.57 -6.27 5.35
CA GLY A 412 20.34 -7.22 6.16
C GLY A 412 19.65 -8.59 6.29
N ILE A 413 20.44 -9.65 6.44
CA ILE A 413 19.99 -11.05 6.49
C ILE A 413 20.71 -11.78 7.61
N ILE A 414 19.95 -12.45 8.48
CA ILE A 414 20.46 -13.31 9.55
C ILE A 414 19.68 -14.64 9.52
N GLY A 415 20.39 -15.75 9.68
CA GLY A 415 19.77 -17.07 9.83
C GLY A 415 20.00 -17.64 11.21
N HIS A 416 19.09 -18.52 11.64
CA HIS A 416 19.27 -19.35 12.82
C HIS A 416 19.35 -20.82 12.37
N SER A 417 20.50 -21.47 12.59
CA SER A 417 20.68 -22.89 12.26
C SER A 417 20.37 -23.17 10.77
N VAL A 418 19.49 -24.13 10.48
CA VAL A 418 19.00 -24.46 9.12
C VAL A 418 18.37 -23.28 8.38
N GLY A 419 17.95 -22.21 9.08
CA GLY A 419 17.49 -20.97 8.46
C GLY A 419 18.53 -20.29 7.57
N GLU A 420 19.84 -20.58 7.73
CA GLU A 420 20.88 -20.09 6.81
C GLU A 420 20.74 -20.62 5.37
N LEU A 421 19.96 -21.69 5.14
CA LEU A 421 19.56 -22.09 3.78
C LEU A 421 18.62 -21.06 3.15
N GLY A 422 17.66 -20.55 3.92
CA GLY A 422 16.78 -19.44 3.51
C GLY A 422 17.56 -18.14 3.30
N CYS A 423 18.58 -17.87 4.12
CA CYS A 423 19.50 -16.74 3.91
C CYS A 423 20.22 -16.84 2.57
N ALA A 424 20.74 -18.02 2.21
CA ALA A 424 21.39 -18.21 0.93
C ALA A 424 20.45 -17.92 -0.25
N TYR A 425 19.16 -18.25 -0.13
CA TYR A 425 18.16 -17.91 -1.14
C TYR A 425 17.92 -16.40 -1.22
N ALA A 426 17.59 -15.75 -0.10
CA ALA A 426 17.31 -14.32 -0.05
C ALA A 426 18.52 -13.45 -0.44
N ASP A 427 19.74 -13.95 -0.19
CA ASP A 427 20.98 -13.30 -0.61
C ASP A 427 21.26 -13.44 -2.12
N GLY A 428 20.56 -14.35 -2.82
CA GLY A 428 20.79 -14.67 -4.23
C GLY A 428 21.93 -15.68 -4.48
N CYS A 429 22.50 -16.21 -3.39
CA CYS A 429 23.51 -17.28 -3.43
C CYS A 429 22.93 -18.59 -3.97
N PHE A 430 21.72 -18.93 -3.55
CA PHE A 430 21.00 -20.13 -3.98
C PHE A 430 19.82 -19.79 -4.89
N THR A 431 19.48 -20.75 -5.75
CA THR A 431 18.17 -20.86 -6.39
C THR A 431 17.17 -21.54 -5.45
N ALA A 432 15.87 -21.45 -5.74
CA ALA A 432 14.84 -22.12 -4.95
C ALA A 432 15.09 -23.64 -4.90
N GLU A 433 15.47 -24.22 -6.04
CA GLU A 433 15.80 -25.63 -6.22
C GLU A 433 17.00 -26.04 -5.35
N GLN A 434 18.07 -25.25 -5.35
CA GLN A 434 19.24 -25.50 -4.50
C GLN A 434 18.88 -25.45 -3.01
N THR A 435 18.02 -24.52 -2.60
CA THR A 435 17.60 -24.36 -1.20
C THR A 435 16.84 -25.58 -0.69
N VAL A 436 15.82 -26.05 -1.42
CA VAL A 436 15.03 -27.21 -1.00
C VAL A 436 15.83 -28.51 -1.10
N LEU A 437 16.69 -28.67 -2.11
CA LEU A 437 17.56 -29.84 -2.23
C LEU A 437 18.67 -29.85 -1.17
N ALA A 438 19.21 -28.70 -0.78
CA ALA A 438 20.17 -28.62 0.32
C ALA A 438 19.52 -29.01 1.66
N ALA A 439 18.27 -28.60 1.89
CA ALA A 439 17.49 -29.02 3.05
C ALA A 439 17.22 -30.53 3.04
N TYR A 440 16.82 -31.08 1.89
CA TYR A 440 16.66 -32.52 1.68
C TYR A 440 17.96 -33.29 1.95
N ALA A 441 19.08 -32.84 1.36
CA ALA A 441 20.39 -33.46 1.54
C ALA A 441 20.83 -33.45 3.02
N ARG A 442 20.57 -32.35 3.73
CA ARG A 442 20.82 -32.23 5.17
C ARG A 442 20.03 -33.24 5.97
N GLY A 443 18.72 -33.36 5.72
CA GLY A 443 17.86 -34.33 6.39
C GLY A 443 18.25 -35.78 6.09
N LYS A 444 18.47 -36.08 4.81
CA LYS A 444 18.87 -37.42 4.34
C LYS A 444 20.20 -37.87 4.94
N ALA A 445 21.21 -37.01 4.95
CA ALA A 445 22.52 -37.34 5.52
C ALA A 445 22.43 -37.67 7.01
N ILE A 446 21.52 -37.04 7.77
CA ILE A 446 21.27 -37.36 9.18
C ILE A 446 20.65 -38.76 9.31
N LEU A 447 19.57 -39.04 8.56
CA LEU A 447 18.88 -40.33 8.59
C LEU A 447 19.82 -41.49 8.22
N GLU A 448 20.72 -41.28 7.26
CA GLU A 448 21.69 -42.28 6.82
C GLU A 448 22.87 -42.47 7.78
N SER A 449 23.07 -41.58 8.76
CA SER A 449 24.25 -41.59 9.65
C SER A 449 24.07 -42.34 10.96
N LYS A 450 22.86 -42.84 11.27
CA LYS A 450 22.59 -43.70 12.44
C LYS A 450 23.20 -43.16 13.74
N LEU A 451 22.91 -41.90 14.02
CA LEU A 451 23.47 -41.17 15.15
C LEU A 451 22.89 -41.66 16.49
N PRO A 452 23.63 -41.52 17.60
CA PRO A 452 23.09 -41.79 18.93
C PRO A 452 21.90 -40.87 19.24
N LEU A 453 21.00 -41.33 20.11
CA LEU A 453 19.83 -40.54 20.51
C LEU A 453 20.28 -39.27 21.27
N GLY A 454 20.11 -38.13 20.61
CA GLY A 454 20.43 -36.81 21.15
C GLY A 454 19.21 -36.05 21.62
N GLY A 455 19.46 -34.92 22.27
CA GLY A 455 18.46 -33.96 22.67
C GLY A 455 19.03 -32.55 22.70
N MET A 456 18.11 -31.59 22.76
CA MET A 456 18.44 -30.17 22.94
C MET A 456 17.50 -29.54 23.94
N ALA A 457 17.96 -28.53 24.68
CA ALA A 457 17.13 -27.75 25.59
C ALA A 457 17.47 -26.27 25.53
N ALA A 458 16.47 -25.40 25.62
CA ALA A 458 16.66 -23.97 25.85
C ALA A 458 16.79 -23.73 27.35
N VAL A 459 17.85 -23.03 27.76
CA VAL A 459 18.20 -22.73 29.15
C VAL A 459 18.36 -21.23 29.36
N GLY A 460 17.94 -20.74 30.51
CA GLY A 460 18.04 -19.34 30.95
C GLY A 460 19.39 -19.05 31.58
N LEU A 461 20.46 -19.24 30.81
CA LEU A 461 21.84 -18.98 31.19
C LEU A 461 22.47 -18.02 30.18
N THR A 462 23.47 -17.27 30.60
CA THR A 462 24.38 -16.60 29.66
C THR A 462 25.27 -17.61 28.94
N TRP A 463 25.88 -17.22 27.81
CA TRP A 463 26.81 -18.09 27.07
C TRP A 463 27.99 -18.58 27.91
N GLU A 464 28.57 -17.69 28.73
CA GLU A 464 29.71 -18.04 29.60
C GLU A 464 29.29 -18.92 30.77
N GLU A 465 28.12 -18.67 31.37
CA GLU A 465 27.57 -19.57 32.40
C GLU A 465 27.28 -20.96 31.84
N ALA A 466 26.74 -21.05 30.62
CA ALA A 466 26.47 -22.32 29.96
C ALA A 466 27.77 -23.11 29.74
N LYS A 467 28.87 -22.48 29.31
CA LYS A 467 30.18 -23.15 29.16
C LYS A 467 30.71 -23.72 30.47
N VAL A 468 30.46 -23.05 31.59
CA VAL A 468 30.95 -23.48 32.91
C VAL A 468 30.04 -24.53 33.54
N GLN A 469 28.72 -24.39 33.38
CA GLN A 469 27.73 -25.24 34.07
C GLN A 469 27.32 -26.48 33.28
N CYS A 470 27.54 -26.52 31.96
CA CYS A 470 27.25 -27.72 31.18
C CYS A 470 28.13 -28.90 31.63
N PRO A 471 27.54 -30.09 31.83
CA PRO A 471 28.29 -31.34 31.93
C PRO A 471 29.24 -31.54 30.74
N ALA A 472 30.29 -32.35 30.93
CA ALA A 472 31.33 -32.56 29.91
C ALA A 472 30.80 -33.14 28.57
N ASP A 473 29.64 -33.80 28.59
CA ASP A 473 28.96 -34.39 27.43
C ASP A 473 27.84 -33.50 26.85
N ILE A 474 27.66 -32.27 27.36
CA ILE A 474 26.69 -31.29 26.88
C ILE A 474 27.41 -30.05 26.38
N TYR A 475 27.00 -29.56 25.21
CA TYR A 475 27.61 -28.41 24.53
C TYR A 475 26.62 -27.24 24.48
N PRO A 476 27.06 -26.00 24.79
CA PRO A 476 26.38 -24.80 24.35
C PRO A 476 26.34 -24.76 22.81
N ALA A 477 25.14 -24.74 22.24
CA ALA A 477 24.91 -24.97 20.82
C ALA A 477 24.33 -23.75 20.08
N CYS A 478 23.41 -23.01 20.71
CA CYS A 478 22.86 -21.78 20.12
C CYS A 478 22.89 -20.64 21.14
N HIS A 479 23.57 -19.54 20.84
CA HIS A 479 23.55 -18.32 21.63
C HIS A 479 22.37 -17.45 21.18
N ASN A 480 21.18 -17.68 21.73
CA ASN A 480 19.93 -17.09 21.24
C ASN A 480 19.74 -15.64 21.70
N SER A 481 19.98 -15.37 22.98
CA SER A 481 20.05 -14.01 23.53
C SER A 481 21.07 -13.96 24.67
N LYS A 482 21.34 -12.75 25.20
CA LYS A 482 22.26 -12.53 26.34
C LYS A 482 22.09 -13.53 27.50
N ASP A 483 20.85 -13.91 27.79
CA ASP A 483 20.39 -14.75 28.89
C ASP A 483 19.63 -16.01 28.40
N SER A 484 19.81 -16.41 27.14
CA SER A 484 19.14 -17.59 26.59
C SER A 484 20.06 -18.36 25.65
N VAL A 485 20.33 -19.62 26.03
CA VAL A 485 21.21 -20.52 25.29
C VAL A 485 20.46 -21.81 25.01
N SER A 486 20.66 -22.40 23.84
CA SER A 486 20.30 -23.80 23.60
C SER A 486 21.51 -24.68 23.84
N VAL A 487 21.35 -25.72 24.65
CA VAL A 487 22.36 -26.75 24.90
C VAL A 487 22.02 -28.03 24.14
N SER A 488 23.03 -28.82 23.81
CA SER A 488 22.95 -29.98 22.91
C SER A 488 23.83 -31.13 23.40
N GLY A 489 23.30 -32.35 23.41
CA GLY A 489 24.01 -33.53 23.91
C GLY A 489 23.16 -34.80 23.91
N PRO A 490 23.59 -35.87 24.59
CA PRO A 490 22.82 -37.10 24.71
C PRO A 490 21.45 -36.84 25.36
N ALA A 491 20.39 -37.50 24.87
CA ALA A 491 19.03 -37.23 25.33
C ALA A 491 18.85 -37.40 26.85
N GLY A 492 19.44 -38.46 27.42
CA GLY A 492 19.38 -38.71 28.86
C GLY A 492 20.08 -37.62 29.68
N SER A 493 21.27 -37.18 29.25
CA SER A 493 22.05 -36.13 29.91
C SER A 493 21.34 -34.79 29.85
N ILE A 494 20.74 -34.44 28.70
CA ILE A 494 19.95 -33.21 28.52
C ILE A 494 18.76 -33.20 29.48
N LYS A 495 18.02 -34.30 29.55
CA LYS A 495 16.87 -34.42 30.47
C LYS A 495 17.29 -34.25 31.93
N ALA A 496 18.38 -34.89 32.34
CA ALA A 496 18.92 -34.73 33.69
C ALA A 496 19.37 -33.29 33.99
N PHE A 497 20.07 -32.65 33.05
CA PHE A 497 20.54 -31.28 33.20
C PHE A 497 19.38 -30.27 33.27
N VAL A 498 18.32 -30.48 32.50
CA VAL A 498 17.10 -29.66 32.56
C VAL A 498 16.48 -29.71 33.96
N GLU A 499 16.36 -30.89 34.58
CA GLU A 499 15.82 -31.01 35.94
C GLU A 499 16.74 -30.35 36.98
N ILE A 500 18.05 -30.51 36.88
CA ILE A 500 19.03 -29.82 37.75
C ILE A 500 18.87 -28.29 37.67
N LEU A 501 18.67 -27.73 36.48
CA LEU A 501 18.46 -26.29 36.31
C LEU A 501 17.13 -25.83 36.89
N LYS A 502 16.05 -26.59 36.69
CA LYS A 502 14.74 -26.30 37.30
C LYS A 502 14.79 -26.31 38.81
N GLU A 503 15.50 -27.26 39.42
CA GLU A 503 15.71 -27.32 40.89
C GLU A 503 16.43 -26.07 41.42
N LYS A 504 17.31 -25.48 40.61
CA LYS A 504 17.99 -24.21 40.92
C LYS A 504 17.15 -22.96 40.60
N GLY A 505 15.90 -23.12 40.15
CA GLY A 505 15.03 -22.02 39.75
C GLY A 505 15.41 -21.36 38.41
N ILE A 506 16.23 -22.01 37.60
CA ILE A 506 16.68 -21.53 36.29
C ILE A 506 15.73 -22.07 35.21
N PHE A 507 15.34 -21.22 34.26
CA PHE A 507 14.51 -21.64 33.14
C PHE A 507 15.23 -22.75 32.34
N ALA A 508 14.58 -23.89 32.14
CA ALA A 508 15.08 -24.95 31.28
C ALA A 508 13.91 -25.72 30.65
N LYS A 509 13.94 -25.85 29.32
CA LYS A 509 12.89 -26.53 28.55
C LYS A 509 13.48 -27.30 27.38
N GLU A 510 13.16 -28.58 27.30
CA GLU A 510 13.51 -29.42 26.16
C GLU A 510 12.90 -28.88 24.86
N VAL A 511 13.66 -28.97 23.76
CA VAL A 511 13.25 -28.57 22.42
C VAL A 511 13.10 -29.83 21.58
N ASN A 512 11.99 -29.95 20.85
CA ASN A 512 11.82 -31.05 19.91
C ASN A 512 12.88 -30.94 18.80
N SER A 513 13.87 -31.83 18.85
CA SER A 513 15.02 -31.90 17.94
C SER A 513 15.03 -33.16 17.09
N SER A 514 13.87 -33.84 16.98
CA SER A 514 13.75 -35.13 16.29
C SER A 514 14.78 -36.17 16.76
N GLY A 515 15.13 -36.12 18.06
CA GLY A 515 16.11 -37.01 18.68
C GLY A 515 17.56 -36.74 18.30
N GLN A 516 17.90 -35.52 17.84
CA GLN A 516 19.25 -35.17 17.38
C GLN A 516 19.90 -34.08 18.23
N ALA A 517 21.20 -34.21 18.47
CA ALA A 517 22.02 -33.22 19.15
C ALA A 517 22.71 -32.30 18.12
N PHE A 518 21.96 -31.39 17.51
CA PHE A 518 22.49 -30.45 16.50
C PHE A 518 23.57 -29.52 17.07
N HIS A 519 24.47 -29.05 16.20
CA HIS A 519 25.52 -28.08 16.55
C HIS A 519 26.44 -28.54 17.69
N SER A 520 26.74 -29.84 17.70
CA SER A 520 27.58 -30.50 18.70
C SER A 520 28.46 -31.56 18.05
N ALA A 521 29.41 -32.11 18.82
CA ALA A 521 30.25 -33.20 18.34
C ALA A 521 29.46 -34.44 17.90
N TYR A 522 28.24 -34.66 18.42
CA TYR A 522 27.43 -35.84 18.13
C TYR A 522 26.86 -35.89 16.70
N ILE A 523 26.86 -34.77 15.98
CA ILE A 523 26.39 -34.70 14.58
C ILE A 523 27.55 -34.75 13.56
N ALA A 524 28.80 -34.88 14.02
CA ALA A 524 30.00 -34.79 13.16
C ALA A 524 30.01 -35.80 12.01
N ASP A 525 29.53 -37.03 12.24
CA ASP A 525 29.50 -38.12 11.24
C ASP A 525 28.59 -37.82 10.03
N VAL A 526 27.70 -36.83 10.15
CA VAL A 526 26.86 -36.36 9.04
C VAL A 526 27.67 -35.55 8.02
N GLY A 527 28.73 -34.88 8.49
CA GLY A 527 29.49 -33.90 7.70
C GLY A 527 29.97 -34.42 6.34
N PRO A 528 30.66 -35.58 6.27
CA PRO A 528 31.15 -36.12 4.99
C PRO A 528 30.03 -36.42 3.98
N LYS A 529 28.94 -37.08 4.41
CA LYS A 529 27.80 -37.42 3.53
C LYS A 529 27.05 -36.19 3.04
N LEU A 530 26.87 -35.22 3.94
CA LEU A 530 26.26 -33.95 3.60
C LEU A 530 27.11 -33.19 2.59
N ARG A 531 28.44 -33.13 2.81
CA ARG A 531 29.36 -32.47 1.89
C ARG A 531 29.27 -33.04 0.48
N GLU A 532 29.33 -34.36 0.35
CA GLU A 532 29.25 -35.04 -0.95
C GLU A 532 27.94 -34.69 -1.70
N SER A 533 26.81 -34.66 -0.97
CA SER A 533 25.52 -34.30 -1.54
C SER A 533 25.45 -32.83 -1.94
N LEU A 534 25.95 -31.93 -1.09
CA LEU A 534 25.94 -30.49 -1.34
C LEU A 534 26.89 -30.08 -2.47
N GLU A 535 28.02 -30.75 -2.68
CA GLU A 535 28.93 -30.46 -3.80
C GLU A 535 28.28 -30.77 -5.16
N LYS A 536 27.33 -31.72 -5.20
CA LYS A 536 26.53 -32.02 -6.41
C LYS A 536 25.47 -30.95 -6.70
N ILE A 537 24.93 -30.34 -5.64
CA ILE A 537 23.87 -29.30 -5.68
C ILE A 537 24.48 -27.90 -5.92
N ILE A 538 25.58 -27.60 -5.24
CA ILE A 538 26.28 -26.31 -5.22
C ILE A 538 27.56 -26.44 -6.05
N ARG A 539 27.39 -26.67 -7.36
CA ARG A 539 28.52 -26.88 -8.28
C ARG A 539 29.44 -25.67 -8.40
N VAL A 540 28.85 -24.47 -8.35
CA VAL A 540 29.56 -23.20 -8.41
C VAL A 540 29.10 -22.34 -7.23
N PRO A 541 29.84 -22.33 -6.11
CA PRO A 541 29.51 -21.49 -4.96
C PRO A 541 29.53 -20.01 -5.34
N LYS A 542 28.45 -19.30 -5.01
CA LYS A 542 28.40 -17.84 -5.16
C LYS A 542 28.99 -17.16 -3.92
N GLN A 543 29.57 -15.98 -4.14
CA GLN A 543 30.02 -15.11 -3.06
C GLN A 543 28.80 -14.62 -2.28
N ARG A 544 28.91 -14.66 -0.95
CA ARG A 544 27.93 -14.03 -0.07
C ARG A 544 28.11 -12.53 -0.13
N SER A 545 27.01 -11.79 -0.10
CA SER A 545 27.11 -10.35 0.04
C SER A 545 27.29 -9.91 1.51
N GLU A 546 27.67 -8.66 1.71
CA GLU A 546 27.89 -8.08 3.05
C GLU A 546 26.60 -7.93 3.87
N ARG A 547 25.42 -7.92 3.23
CA ARG A 547 24.13 -7.90 3.95
C ARG A 547 23.85 -9.20 4.69
N TRP A 548 24.47 -10.32 4.32
CA TRP A 548 24.29 -11.58 5.04
C TRP A 548 25.32 -11.72 6.15
N ILE A 549 24.86 -11.53 7.39
CA ILE A 549 25.63 -11.74 8.61
C ILE A 549 25.60 -13.23 8.98
N SER A 550 26.78 -13.88 9.03
CA SER A 550 26.85 -15.31 9.37
C SER A 550 26.54 -15.52 10.84
N SER A 551 25.70 -16.52 11.14
CA SER A 551 25.53 -17.01 12.51
C SER A 551 26.30 -18.30 12.77
N SER A 552 27.05 -18.83 11.80
CA SER A 552 27.75 -20.12 11.92
C SER A 552 29.27 -19.99 11.90
N ILE A 553 29.79 -18.80 11.59
CA ILE A 553 31.21 -18.48 11.59
C ILE A 553 31.40 -17.25 12.48
N PRO A 554 32.35 -17.27 13.43
CA PRO A 554 32.63 -16.11 14.27
C PRO A 554 33.10 -14.93 13.43
N GLU A 555 32.78 -13.71 13.89
CA GLU A 555 33.10 -12.45 13.20
C GLU A 555 34.57 -12.34 12.80
N SER A 556 35.47 -12.74 13.70
CA SER A 556 36.92 -12.74 13.46
C SER A 556 37.35 -13.58 12.25
N ALA A 557 36.51 -14.49 11.77
CA ALA A 557 36.75 -15.38 10.63
C ALA A 557 35.87 -15.08 9.42
N TRP A 558 35.09 -14.00 9.38
CA TRP A 558 34.25 -13.65 8.21
C TRP A 558 35.05 -13.36 6.94
N ASN A 559 36.32 -12.98 7.07
CA ASN A 559 37.23 -12.80 5.93
C ASN A 559 37.89 -14.10 5.45
N SER A 560 37.62 -15.23 6.09
CA SER A 560 38.16 -16.54 5.70
C SER A 560 37.56 -17.01 4.37
N ALA A 561 38.28 -17.90 3.67
CA ALA A 561 37.79 -18.51 2.43
C ALA A 561 36.46 -19.28 2.63
N LEU A 562 36.26 -19.87 3.82
CA LEU A 562 35.04 -20.58 4.19
C LEU A 562 33.83 -19.63 4.25
N ALA A 563 33.99 -18.44 4.82
CA ALA A 563 32.92 -17.47 5.03
C ALA A 563 32.53 -16.68 3.79
N LYS A 564 33.47 -16.46 2.86
CA LYS A 564 33.25 -15.64 1.66
C LYS A 564 32.18 -16.18 0.71
N SER A 565 32.01 -17.50 0.63
CA SER A 565 31.08 -18.12 -0.33
C SER A 565 30.06 -19.03 0.33
N SER A 566 28.84 -19.04 -0.20
CA SER A 566 27.78 -19.98 0.19
C SER A 566 28.04 -21.34 -0.46
N SER A 567 29.08 -22.02 0.04
CA SER A 567 29.61 -23.28 -0.48
C SER A 567 29.08 -24.49 0.28
N ALA A 568 29.29 -25.70 -0.26
CA ALA A 568 29.01 -26.95 0.46
C ALA A 568 29.75 -26.99 1.81
N ALA A 569 31.01 -26.54 1.86
CA ALA A 569 31.79 -26.47 3.08
C ALA A 569 31.17 -25.51 4.12
N TYR A 570 30.67 -24.35 3.67
CA TYR A 570 29.97 -23.39 4.54
C TYR A 570 28.74 -24.03 5.21
N HIS A 571 27.90 -24.70 4.42
CA HIS A 571 26.65 -25.29 4.92
C HIS A 571 26.88 -26.54 5.79
N VAL A 572 27.98 -27.27 5.56
CA VAL A 572 28.43 -28.32 6.48
C VAL A 572 28.91 -27.70 7.79
N ASN A 573 29.72 -26.63 7.75
CA ASN A 573 30.13 -25.90 8.95
C ASN A 573 28.92 -25.42 9.76
N ASN A 574 27.90 -24.86 9.10
CA ASN A 574 26.64 -24.47 9.76
C ASN A 574 25.96 -25.60 10.55
N LEU A 575 26.07 -26.85 10.15
CA LEU A 575 25.48 -27.97 10.90
C LEU A 575 26.33 -28.38 12.12
N LEU A 576 27.65 -28.21 12.02
CA LEU A 576 28.60 -28.73 13.00
C LEU A 576 28.99 -27.69 14.06
N SER A 577 28.87 -26.41 13.73
CA SER A 577 29.30 -25.29 14.57
C SER A 577 28.15 -24.69 15.38
N PRO A 578 28.45 -24.04 16.53
CA PRO A 578 27.44 -23.31 17.28
C PRO A 578 26.77 -22.19 16.46
N VAL A 579 25.53 -21.87 16.82
CA VAL A 579 24.75 -20.77 16.25
C VAL A 579 24.98 -19.50 17.09
N LEU A 580 25.76 -18.56 16.55
CA LEU A 580 26.12 -17.26 17.12
C LEU A 580 25.06 -16.19 16.79
N PHE A 581 23.83 -16.42 17.23
CA PHE A 581 22.68 -15.61 16.82
C PHE A 581 22.67 -14.24 17.53
N GLN A 582 22.93 -14.19 18.84
CA GLN A 582 23.02 -12.95 19.61
C GLN A 582 24.10 -12.01 19.08
N GLU A 583 25.23 -12.56 18.60
CA GLU A 583 26.30 -11.81 17.95
C GLU A 583 25.82 -11.21 16.63
N ALA A 584 25.12 -12.00 15.80
CA ALA A 584 24.56 -11.50 14.54
C ALA A 584 23.49 -10.41 14.76
N LEU A 585 22.65 -10.55 15.79
CA LEU A 585 21.62 -9.55 16.13
C LEU A 585 22.21 -8.18 16.48
N ALA A 586 23.45 -8.10 16.95
CA ALA A 586 24.10 -6.83 17.28
C ALA A 586 24.30 -5.91 16.06
N TYR A 587 24.19 -6.46 14.84
CA TYR A 587 24.31 -5.71 13.59
C TYR A 587 23.00 -5.10 13.10
N ILE A 588 21.86 -5.45 13.71
CA ILE A 588 20.57 -4.87 13.35
C ILE A 588 20.51 -3.41 13.84
N PRO A 589 20.30 -2.41 12.95
CA PRO A 589 20.18 -1.02 13.34
C PRO A 589 18.98 -0.76 14.24
N GLU A 590 19.08 0.24 15.12
CA GLU A 590 18.04 0.52 16.14
C GLU A 590 16.65 0.81 15.56
N ASN A 591 16.55 1.28 14.31
CA ASN A 591 15.29 1.61 13.65
C ASN A 591 14.85 0.60 12.57
N ALA A 592 15.41 -0.62 12.59
CA ALA A 592 15.11 -1.61 11.58
C ALA A 592 13.68 -2.14 11.65
N VAL A 593 13.13 -2.47 10.49
CA VAL A 593 11.98 -3.37 10.35
C VAL A 593 12.51 -4.79 10.21
N VAL A 594 12.33 -5.59 11.24
CA VAL A 594 12.85 -6.96 11.32
C VAL A 594 11.72 -7.95 11.03
N ILE A 595 11.82 -8.65 9.90
CA ILE A 595 10.82 -9.59 9.41
C ILE A 595 11.32 -11.02 9.65
N GLU A 596 10.62 -11.76 10.50
CA GLU A 596 10.91 -13.16 10.76
C GLU A 596 10.23 -14.05 9.71
N ILE A 597 11.05 -14.76 8.94
CA ILE A 597 10.66 -15.62 7.82
C ILE A 597 10.75 -17.08 8.27
N ALA A 598 9.61 -17.64 8.62
CA ALA A 598 9.50 -19.01 9.08
C ALA A 598 8.04 -19.51 8.98
N PRO A 599 7.81 -20.84 8.98
CA PRO A 599 6.47 -21.39 9.10
C PRO A 599 5.76 -21.00 10.40
N HIS A 600 6.53 -20.67 11.44
CA HIS A 600 6.06 -20.05 12.68
C HIS A 600 7.12 -19.09 13.19
N ALA A 601 6.70 -17.88 13.56
CA ALA A 601 7.56 -16.84 14.13
C ALA A 601 7.99 -17.14 15.58
N LEU A 602 8.88 -18.14 15.71
CA LEU A 602 9.41 -18.69 16.95
C LEU A 602 10.33 -17.72 17.71
N LEU A 603 11.06 -16.86 17.00
CA LEU A 603 12.11 -16.00 17.54
C LEU A 603 11.59 -14.64 18.01
N GLN A 604 10.31 -14.31 17.82
CA GLN A 604 9.74 -13.01 18.20
C GLN A 604 10.05 -12.57 19.63
N ALA A 605 9.99 -13.48 20.61
CA ALA A 605 10.31 -13.16 22.01
C ALA A 605 11.79 -12.80 22.20
N ILE A 606 12.69 -13.51 21.50
CA ILE A 606 14.13 -13.25 21.51
C ILE A 606 14.42 -11.93 20.81
N LEU A 607 13.85 -11.68 19.63
CA LEU A 607 14.02 -10.47 18.84
C LEU A 607 13.58 -9.24 19.64
N LYS A 608 12.37 -9.25 20.21
CA LYS A 608 11.84 -8.13 21.00
C LYS A 608 12.65 -7.82 22.26
N ARG A 609 13.27 -8.83 22.88
CA ARG A 609 14.13 -8.66 24.06
C ARG A 609 15.53 -8.18 23.71
N SER A 610 16.05 -8.57 22.55
CA SER A 610 17.47 -8.37 22.18
C SER A 610 17.70 -7.11 21.34
N LEU A 611 16.65 -6.61 20.68
CA LEU A 611 16.71 -5.43 19.81
C LEU A 611 16.27 -4.15 20.51
N SER A 612 16.60 -3.00 19.93
CA SER A 612 16.13 -1.71 20.42
C SER A 612 14.61 -1.63 20.42
N SER A 613 14.03 -0.88 21.37
CA SER A 613 12.59 -0.61 21.42
C SER A 613 12.08 0.18 20.22
N SER A 614 12.96 0.83 19.45
CA SER A 614 12.63 1.48 18.18
C SER A 614 12.59 0.53 16.97
N CYS A 615 13.03 -0.73 17.11
CA CYS A 615 12.88 -1.73 16.07
C CYS A 615 11.43 -2.23 16.00
N VAL A 616 10.95 -2.50 14.79
CA VAL A 616 9.65 -3.14 14.58
C VAL A 616 9.89 -4.60 14.20
N SER A 617 9.63 -5.53 15.12
CA SER A 617 9.72 -6.98 14.89
C SER A 617 8.39 -7.56 14.44
N ILE A 618 8.37 -8.19 13.26
CA ILE A 618 7.18 -8.71 12.59
C ILE A 618 7.39 -10.18 12.24
N GLY A 619 6.51 -11.06 12.71
CA GLY A 619 6.45 -12.46 12.29
C GLY A 619 5.45 -12.65 11.15
N LEU A 620 5.83 -13.39 10.10
CA LEU A 620 4.94 -13.58 8.93
C LEU A 620 3.86 -14.65 9.15
N LEU A 621 4.13 -15.66 9.98
CA LEU A 621 3.21 -16.77 10.25
C LEU A 621 3.20 -17.14 11.73
N ASN A 622 2.06 -17.66 12.18
CA ASN A 622 1.85 -18.08 13.56
C ASN A 622 1.01 -19.36 13.61
N ARG A 623 1.59 -20.43 14.18
CA ARG A 623 0.91 -21.73 14.36
C ARG A 623 -0.35 -21.67 15.22
N SER A 624 -0.49 -20.64 16.05
CA SER A 624 -1.67 -20.40 16.87
C SER A 624 -2.72 -19.55 16.16
N SER A 625 -2.41 -19.01 14.98
CA SER A 625 -3.40 -18.29 14.18
C SER A 625 -4.37 -19.28 13.54
N PRO A 626 -5.69 -19.08 13.66
CA PRO A 626 -6.68 -19.91 12.96
C PRO A 626 -6.70 -19.66 11.45
N ASP A 627 -6.11 -18.54 11.01
CA ASP A 627 -5.97 -18.17 9.60
C ASP A 627 -4.64 -17.44 9.39
N ASN A 628 -3.70 -18.11 8.74
CA ASN A 628 -2.38 -17.55 8.45
C ASN A 628 -2.39 -16.62 7.23
N SER A 629 -3.42 -16.66 6.38
CA SER A 629 -3.55 -15.70 5.28
C SER A 629 -3.77 -14.28 5.82
N SER A 630 -4.67 -14.14 6.78
CA SER A 630 -4.93 -12.86 7.46
C SER A 630 -3.83 -12.45 8.40
N HIS A 631 -3.18 -13.41 9.07
CA HIS A 631 -1.99 -13.12 9.87
C HIS A 631 -0.87 -12.54 9.00
N PHE A 632 -0.63 -13.14 7.83
CA PHE A 632 0.35 -12.65 6.86
C PHE A 632 -0.02 -11.25 6.35
N LEU A 633 -1.28 -11.01 5.97
CA LEU A 633 -1.71 -9.67 5.53
C LEU A 633 -1.60 -8.63 6.63
N ASN A 634 -1.91 -8.97 7.88
CA ASN A 634 -1.65 -8.13 9.05
C ASN A 634 -0.15 -7.83 9.20
N ALA A 635 0.72 -8.83 9.00
CA ALA A 635 2.16 -8.62 9.03
C ALA A 635 2.62 -7.64 7.92
N ILE A 636 2.09 -7.77 6.70
CA ILE A 636 2.35 -6.82 5.61
C ILE A 636 1.80 -5.43 5.93
N GLY A 637 0.60 -5.32 6.51
CA GLY A 637 0.05 -4.06 7.00
C GLY A 637 0.97 -3.39 8.02
N LYS A 638 1.53 -4.15 8.97
CA LYS A 638 2.51 -3.66 9.94
C LYS A 638 3.79 -3.15 9.28
N THR A 639 4.23 -3.75 8.17
CA THR A 639 5.36 -3.21 7.40
C THR A 639 5.04 -1.84 6.79
N TYR A 640 3.83 -1.65 6.26
CA TYR A 640 3.38 -0.37 5.72
C TYR A 640 3.31 0.71 6.79
N ASN A 641 2.72 0.36 7.94
CA ASN A 641 2.66 1.18 9.13
C ASN A 641 4.09 1.59 9.56
N ALA A 642 5.03 0.64 9.59
CA ALA A 642 6.42 0.88 9.97
C ALA A 642 7.22 1.75 8.99
N GLY A 643 6.66 2.16 7.85
CA GLY A 643 7.30 3.07 6.90
C GLY A 643 7.61 2.46 5.54
N LEU A 644 7.34 1.17 5.33
CA LEU A 644 7.51 0.52 4.02
C LEU A 644 6.33 0.80 3.08
N HIS A 645 6.50 0.43 1.80
CA HIS A 645 5.52 0.67 0.73
C HIS A 645 5.28 -0.61 -0.08
N PRO A 646 4.65 -1.64 0.53
CA PRO A 646 4.41 -2.90 -0.16
C PRO A 646 3.50 -2.71 -1.37
N VAL A 647 3.83 -3.37 -2.49
CA VAL A 647 3.01 -3.39 -3.72
C VAL A 647 1.90 -4.44 -3.58
N VAL A 648 0.99 -4.19 -2.64
CA VAL A 648 -0.06 -5.14 -2.19
C VAL A 648 -0.92 -5.68 -3.34
N SER A 649 -1.16 -4.88 -4.37
CA SER A 649 -1.92 -5.28 -5.57
C SER A 649 -1.36 -6.52 -6.27
N ASN A 650 -0.07 -6.85 -6.09
CA ASN A 650 0.55 -8.03 -6.71
C ASN A 650 0.12 -9.36 -6.07
N LEU A 651 -0.53 -9.33 -4.90
CA LEU A 651 -1.10 -10.54 -4.27
C LEU A 651 -2.43 -10.95 -4.89
N TYR A 652 -3.11 -10.03 -5.58
CA TYR A 652 -4.46 -10.19 -6.06
C TYR A 652 -4.52 -10.25 -7.59
N ARG A 653 -5.71 -10.58 -8.11
CA ARG A 653 -5.96 -10.55 -9.56
C ARG A 653 -5.71 -9.13 -10.09
N LYS A 654 -4.96 -9.03 -11.20
CA LYS A 654 -4.82 -7.76 -11.92
C LYS A 654 -6.19 -7.28 -12.42
N LEU A 655 -6.56 -6.07 -12.03
CA LEU A 655 -7.76 -5.40 -12.51
C LEU A 655 -7.45 -4.63 -13.79
N GLU A 656 -8.44 -4.55 -14.68
CA GLU A 656 -8.38 -3.74 -15.89
C GLU A 656 -8.86 -2.32 -15.58
N PHE A 657 -8.15 -1.30 -16.07
CA PHE A 657 -8.57 0.11 -15.98
C PHE A 657 -9.15 0.58 -17.32
N PRO A 658 -10.09 1.56 -17.33
CA PRO A 658 -10.62 2.32 -16.18
C PRO A 658 -11.48 1.48 -15.24
N VAL A 659 -11.70 1.93 -14.00
CA VAL A 659 -12.61 1.28 -13.05
C VAL A 659 -14.07 1.36 -13.53
N SER A 660 -14.96 0.59 -12.92
CA SER A 660 -16.36 0.56 -13.30
C SER A 660 -17.07 1.85 -12.90
N ILE A 661 -18.17 2.16 -13.59
CA ILE A 661 -18.90 3.41 -13.33
C ILE A 661 -19.47 3.49 -11.91
N SER A 662 -19.75 2.36 -11.27
CA SER A 662 -20.32 2.29 -9.93
C SER A 662 -19.29 2.08 -8.82
N THR A 663 -17.98 2.13 -9.13
CA THR A 663 -16.92 2.12 -8.12
C THR A 663 -17.09 3.32 -7.19
N SER A 664 -16.94 3.10 -5.88
CA SER A 664 -17.16 4.14 -4.89
C SER A 664 -16.11 5.25 -4.97
N LEU A 665 -16.48 6.47 -4.56
CA LEU A 665 -15.58 7.62 -4.52
C LEU A 665 -14.58 7.49 -3.37
N ILE A 666 -13.36 7.99 -3.56
CA ILE A 666 -12.34 8.10 -2.49
C ILE A 666 -12.44 9.48 -1.82
N SER A 667 -12.82 10.53 -2.55
CA SER A 667 -12.86 11.89 -1.98
C SER A 667 -13.64 12.03 -0.67
N PRO A 668 -14.78 11.34 -0.44
CA PRO A 668 -15.50 11.41 0.83
C PRO A 668 -14.84 10.63 1.98
N LEU A 669 -13.87 9.76 1.68
CA LEU A 669 -13.12 8.99 2.70
C LEU A 669 -12.03 9.84 3.37
N LEU A 670 -11.70 10.99 2.78
CA LEU A 670 -10.61 11.85 3.22
C LEU A 670 -11.11 12.85 4.27
N GLN A 671 -10.31 13.05 5.31
CA GLN A 671 -10.52 14.08 6.32
C GLN A 671 -9.22 14.82 6.60
N TRP A 672 -9.36 16.11 6.89
CA TRP A 672 -8.27 17.05 7.13
C TRP A 672 -8.14 17.40 8.60
N ASP A 673 -6.99 17.95 9.01
CA ASP A 673 -6.88 18.57 10.34
C ASP A 673 -7.58 19.94 10.32
N HIS A 674 -8.87 19.94 10.66
CA HIS A 674 -9.72 21.12 10.74
C HIS A 674 -9.92 21.62 12.19
N SER A 675 -8.96 21.31 13.07
CA SER A 675 -8.97 21.73 14.48
C SER A 675 -8.85 23.25 14.66
N ILE A 676 -8.25 23.95 13.69
CA ILE A 676 -8.08 25.41 13.70
C ILE A 676 -9.15 26.08 12.83
N SER A 677 -9.78 27.11 13.38
CA SER A 677 -10.65 28.03 12.66
C SER A 677 -9.88 29.29 12.25
N TRP A 678 -10.03 29.69 11.00
CA TRP A 678 -9.37 30.82 10.35
C TRP A 678 -10.34 31.97 10.12
N ASN A 679 -9.81 33.19 10.01
CA ASN A 679 -10.62 34.36 9.75
C ASN A 679 -11.46 34.22 8.46
N VAL A 680 -12.75 34.53 8.58
CA VAL A 680 -13.68 34.68 7.48
C VAL A 680 -14.28 36.08 7.60
N ALA A 681 -14.36 36.81 6.49
CA ALA A 681 -15.00 38.12 6.49
C ALA A 681 -16.46 37.99 6.97
N LYS A 682 -16.82 38.72 8.02
CA LYS A 682 -18.18 38.77 8.57
C LYS A 682 -18.88 40.05 8.13
N PHE A 683 -20.19 39.97 7.97
CA PHE A 683 -20.99 41.08 7.48
C PHE A 683 -21.26 42.19 8.55
N ASP A 684 -20.92 42.02 9.83
CA ASP A 684 -21.16 43.04 10.87
C ASP A 684 -19.92 43.29 11.77
N GLN A 685 -19.23 44.42 11.55
CA GLN A 685 -18.74 45.41 12.52
C GLN A 685 -17.82 46.41 11.80
N GLY A 686 -18.27 47.67 11.74
CA GLY A 686 -17.66 48.84 11.11
C GLY A 686 -16.22 48.75 10.57
N TRP A 687 -16.08 48.81 9.25
CA TRP A 687 -14.88 49.41 8.67
C TRP A 687 -14.94 50.91 8.98
N PRO A 688 -13.95 51.52 9.65
CA PRO A 688 -13.92 52.96 9.79
C PRO A 688 -13.74 53.53 8.38
N ILE A 689 -14.82 54.09 7.84
CA ILE A 689 -14.69 55.12 6.82
C ILE A 689 -14.10 56.30 7.59
N THR A 690 -12.76 56.41 7.61
CA THR A 690 -12.12 57.64 8.05
C THR A 690 -12.53 58.73 7.07
N ASN A 691 -13.45 59.60 7.50
CA ASN A 691 -13.75 60.88 6.87
C ASN A 691 -12.58 61.86 7.05
N ASP A 692 -11.36 61.45 6.72
CA ASP A 692 -10.18 62.33 6.68
C ASP A 692 -9.87 62.68 5.22
N LEU A 693 -10.84 63.34 4.57
CA LEU A 693 -10.65 64.20 3.42
C LEU A 693 -11.64 65.38 3.53
N GLN A 694 -11.38 66.26 4.51
CA GLN A 694 -11.66 67.69 4.43
C GLN A 694 -10.43 68.47 4.89
#